data_AF-A0AAD7XL66-F1
#
_entry.id   AF-A0AAD7XL66-F1
#
_cell.length_a   1.000
_cell.length_b   1.000
_cell.length_c   1.000
_cell.angle_alpha   90.00
_cell.angle_beta   90.00
_cell.angle_gamma   90.00
#
_symmetry.space_group_name_H-M   'P 1'
#
loop_
_entity.id
_entity.type
_entity.pdbx_description
1 polymer ?
#
loop_
_entity_poly.entity_id
_entity_poly.type
_entity_poly.pdbx_seq_one_letter_code
_entity_poly.pdbx_strand_id
1 'polypeptide(L)'
;MERIGDAELARSPDLRLVMQFGVGLEGVDIAACTRRGIAVSNIPAEASGNATATAEHALFLCLALLRGGIAELRSRFEAKVLGGPTVTRQAKSKTALVVGFGAVGKEVARLLDAIKVRVLAAHGHRKWRDDEETKFTCDLEDALPRADIVVLCCPLTEETRGLVGSAFCQTLKPGALLVNVGRGPLVDRQAVLEALDANRLAGFATDVGVGGVGEPSSSSEPWDPNDALATHPRAYFTPHVGGYSDEAYAHMAEALAAAVHRIRRGDPPAVWINNTHQSILLATTTTTTTTTTTMWLFLVFGSCSSLSAATKAPSPKAAPRWDDHMPITGNTPESLVRGVEGNESMRRRFEAMVRAGQLEITKAIEELDGEAKFSQDAWTRENGGGGISMVLKDGRVFEKAGCSLSVVYGEMPQEALAAATERGVDRAKGLKPGEKVPFFACGLSSVMHPRNPMAPTMHFNYRYFETDGGVWWFGGGTDITPAYLFEEDMRHFHGTYKGICDSFDPEYYPRFKKWADEYFTIKHRGETRGLGGIFFDDQNAKDPEHHFEFAKKCLSAVVPAYVPIVEKRCDSDFTQKEKEWQLMRRGRYVEFNLVYDRGTVFGLKTGGRIESILMSLPETARWEYDHNPEPGSKEDEILRVFKTPKDWV
;
A
#
# COMPACT_ATOMS: atom_id res chain seq x y z
N MET A 1 29.21 0.88 -0.94
CA MET A 1 28.59 1.90 -0.05
C MET A 1 29.72 2.74 0.55
N GLU A 2 29.71 4.06 0.42
CA GLU A 2 30.72 4.93 1.06
C GLU A 2 30.48 4.97 2.57
N ARG A 3 31.54 4.80 3.37
CA ARG A 3 31.49 4.79 4.82
C ARG A 3 31.36 6.23 5.34
N ILE A 4 30.42 6.50 6.25
CA ILE A 4 30.33 7.77 6.98
C ILE A 4 31.44 7.80 8.01
N GLY A 5 32.58 8.40 7.65
CA GLY A 5 33.76 8.56 8.47
C GLY A 5 34.00 10.01 8.90
N ASP A 6 35.16 10.26 9.51
CA ASP A 6 35.52 11.59 10.01
C ASP A 6 35.51 12.69 8.93
N ALA A 7 35.81 12.33 7.67
CA ALA A 7 35.80 13.26 6.55
C ALA A 7 34.38 13.70 6.17
N GLU A 8 33.45 12.76 6.08
CA GLU A 8 32.04 13.01 5.75
C GLU A 8 31.35 13.79 6.89
N LEU A 9 31.60 13.38 8.14
CA LEU A 9 31.07 14.04 9.32
C LEU A 9 31.59 15.48 9.48
N ALA A 10 32.81 15.78 9.04
CA ALA A 10 33.37 17.14 9.09
C ALA A 10 32.66 18.13 8.15
N ARG A 11 31.99 17.65 7.09
CA ARG A 11 31.27 18.51 6.13
C ARG A 11 29.91 18.98 6.65
N SER A 12 29.43 18.41 7.76
CA SER A 12 28.12 18.69 8.36
C SER A 12 28.25 18.97 9.86
N PRO A 13 28.73 20.16 10.27
CA PRO A 13 29.00 20.48 11.69
C PRO A 13 27.74 20.50 12.58
N ASP A 14 26.57 20.72 11.96
CA ASP A 14 25.28 20.73 12.64
C ASP A 14 24.58 19.36 12.66
N LEU A 15 25.23 18.31 12.13
CA LEU A 15 24.67 16.95 12.17
C LEU A 15 24.54 16.49 13.62
N ARG A 16 23.37 15.93 13.97
CA ARG A 16 23.06 15.43 15.32
C ARG A 16 22.60 13.97 15.35
N LEU A 17 22.19 13.42 14.20
CA LEU A 17 21.74 12.03 14.07
C LEU A 17 22.27 11.41 12.77
N VAL A 18 22.83 10.22 12.87
CA VAL A 18 22.98 9.27 11.75
C VAL A 18 21.96 8.15 11.97
N MET A 19 20.97 8.07 11.09
CA MET A 19 19.94 7.03 11.14
C MET A 19 20.14 6.06 9.99
N GLN A 20 20.44 4.81 10.32
CA GLN A 20 20.46 3.74 9.33
C GLN A 20 19.04 3.31 8.98
N PHE A 21 18.72 3.31 7.69
CA PHE A 21 17.49 2.73 7.16
C PHE A 21 17.63 1.22 6.98
N GLY A 22 17.72 0.51 8.10
CA GLY A 22 18.00 -0.92 8.18
C GLY A 22 18.65 -1.28 9.51
N VAL A 23 19.05 -2.53 9.69
CA VAL A 23 19.62 -3.02 10.96
C VAL A 23 21.15 -2.90 11.01
N GLY A 24 21.84 -3.03 9.86
CA GLY A 24 23.30 -3.05 9.77
C GLY A 24 23.97 -1.68 9.84
N LEU A 25 25.05 -1.56 10.61
CA LEU A 25 25.75 -0.30 10.88
C LEU A 25 27.14 -0.21 10.25
N GLU A 26 27.47 -1.13 9.35
CA GLU A 26 28.82 -1.31 8.79
C GLU A 26 29.27 -0.10 7.96
N GLY A 27 28.31 0.69 7.46
CA GLY A 27 28.54 1.95 6.75
C GLY A 27 28.80 3.16 7.66
N VAL A 28 28.73 3.02 8.99
CA VAL A 28 28.82 4.14 9.93
C VAL A 28 30.04 3.98 10.84
N ASP A 29 30.95 4.97 10.84
CA ASP A 29 32.00 5.05 11.86
C ASP A 29 31.40 5.51 13.19
N ILE A 30 30.96 4.53 13.98
CA ILE A 30 30.32 4.77 15.28
C ILE A 30 31.25 5.54 16.21
N ALA A 31 32.55 5.24 16.22
CA ALA A 31 33.52 5.90 17.09
C ALA A 31 33.71 7.38 16.72
N ALA A 32 33.75 7.70 15.43
CA ALA A 32 33.78 9.08 14.96
C ALA A 32 32.50 9.84 15.30
N CYS A 33 31.33 9.21 15.16
CA CYS A 33 30.05 9.80 15.57
C CYS A 33 30.03 10.10 17.08
N THR A 34 30.53 9.17 17.90
CA THR A 34 30.64 9.34 19.36
C THR A 34 31.54 10.52 19.73
N ARG A 35 32.74 10.63 19.14
CA ARG A 35 33.67 11.74 19.41
C ARG A 35 33.07 13.11 19.11
N ARG A 36 32.11 13.19 18.19
CA ARG A 36 31.45 14.43 17.73
C ARG A 36 30.09 14.67 18.39
N GLY A 37 29.67 13.81 19.33
CA GLY A 37 28.36 13.92 19.98
C GLY A 37 27.17 13.69 19.03
N ILE A 38 27.37 12.93 17.96
CA ILE A 38 26.35 12.61 16.97
C ILE A 38 25.71 11.28 17.36
N ALA A 39 24.39 11.26 17.54
CA ALA A 39 23.67 10.04 17.87
C ALA A 39 23.65 9.10 16.66
N VAL A 40 23.90 7.80 16.89
CA VAL A 40 23.74 6.74 15.90
C VAL A 40 22.53 5.91 16.27
N SER A 41 21.62 5.73 15.32
CA SER A 41 20.41 4.94 15.45
C SER A 41 20.23 4.05 14.23
N ASN A 42 19.55 2.92 14.40
CA ASN A 42 19.15 2.02 13.33
C ASN A 42 17.70 1.60 13.53
N ILE A 43 17.15 0.88 12.55
CA ILE A 43 15.83 0.30 12.68
C ILE A 43 15.91 -0.92 13.63
N PRO A 44 15.05 -1.01 14.66
CA PRO A 44 14.98 -2.20 15.51
C PRO A 44 14.43 -3.40 14.72
N ALA A 45 15.21 -4.48 14.63
CA ALA A 45 14.86 -5.64 13.81
C ALA A 45 13.56 -6.34 14.24
N GLU A 46 13.30 -6.42 15.55
CA GLU A 46 12.13 -7.10 16.13
C GLU A 46 10.83 -6.30 15.98
N ALA A 47 10.91 -4.97 16.04
CA ALA A 47 9.73 -4.10 16.00
C ALA A 47 9.38 -3.60 14.59
N SER A 48 10.26 -3.77 13.61
CA SER A 48 10.06 -3.25 12.25
C SER A 48 9.57 -4.28 11.24
N GLY A 49 9.34 -5.54 11.65
CA GLY A 49 9.03 -6.63 10.70
C GLY A 49 10.23 -7.10 9.85
N ASN A 50 11.37 -6.41 9.92
CA ASN A 50 12.59 -6.79 9.19
C ASN A 50 13.09 -8.19 9.56
N ALA A 51 13.04 -8.56 10.84
CA ALA A 51 13.45 -9.89 11.28
C ALA A 51 12.57 -10.99 10.69
N THR A 52 11.26 -10.74 10.63
CA THR A 52 10.28 -11.66 10.03
C THR A 52 10.52 -11.80 8.53
N ALA A 53 10.61 -10.69 7.80
CA ALA A 53 10.87 -10.71 6.36
C ALA A 53 12.18 -11.45 6.02
N THR A 54 13.25 -11.18 6.79
CA THR A 54 14.56 -11.83 6.56
C THR A 54 14.49 -13.32 6.86
N ALA A 55 13.74 -13.72 7.89
CA ALA A 55 13.57 -15.12 8.25
C ALA A 55 12.74 -15.90 7.22
N GLU A 56 11.68 -15.31 6.70
CA GLU A 56 10.87 -15.88 5.61
C GLU A 56 11.70 -16.04 4.34
N HIS A 57 12.52 -15.05 4.02
CA HIS A 57 13.46 -15.12 2.92
C HIS A 57 14.52 -16.22 3.11
N ALA A 58 15.10 -16.33 4.30
CA ALA A 58 16.03 -17.41 4.63
C ALA A 58 15.38 -18.80 4.49
N LEU A 59 14.13 -18.95 4.95
CA LEU A 59 13.36 -20.18 4.76
C LEU A 59 13.16 -20.49 3.27
N PHE A 60 12.80 -19.48 2.47
CA PHE A 60 12.68 -19.60 1.02
C PHE A 60 13.99 -20.10 0.38
N LEU A 61 15.14 -19.51 0.75
CA LEU A 61 16.46 -19.95 0.28
C LEU A 61 16.76 -21.39 0.68
N CYS A 62 16.46 -21.79 1.92
CA CYS A 62 16.59 -23.18 2.37
C CYS A 62 15.75 -24.14 1.52
N LEU A 63 14.47 -23.81 1.29
CA LEU A 63 13.56 -24.64 0.50
C LEU A 63 13.99 -24.71 -0.97
N ALA A 64 14.46 -23.60 -1.54
CA ALA A 64 14.99 -23.57 -2.91
C ALA A 64 16.17 -24.53 -3.05
N LEU A 65 17.14 -24.49 -2.12
CA LEU A 65 18.29 -25.41 -2.15
C LEU A 65 17.89 -26.87 -1.90
N LEU A 66 16.91 -27.13 -1.03
CA LEU A 66 16.36 -28.48 -0.84
C LEU A 66 15.69 -29.03 -2.11
N ARG A 67 15.24 -28.17 -3.02
CA ARG A 67 14.67 -28.55 -4.31
C ARG A 67 15.69 -28.58 -5.47
N GLY A 68 16.98 -28.44 -5.17
CA GLY A 68 18.04 -28.47 -6.17
C GLY A 68 18.45 -27.08 -6.70
N GLY A 69 17.85 -26.02 -6.17
CA GLY A 69 18.09 -24.64 -6.60
C GLY A 69 17.13 -24.17 -7.68
N ILE A 70 16.97 -22.84 -7.80
CA ILE A 70 16.05 -22.24 -8.79
C ILE A 70 16.54 -22.43 -10.23
N ALA A 71 17.86 -22.42 -10.43
CA ALA A 71 18.46 -22.64 -11.75
C ALA A 71 18.10 -24.02 -12.33
N GLU A 72 18.15 -25.08 -11.52
CA GLU A 72 17.75 -26.44 -11.91
C GLU A 72 16.25 -26.51 -12.26
N LEU A 73 15.39 -25.92 -11.43
CA LEU A 73 13.94 -25.89 -11.69
C LEU A 73 13.61 -25.11 -12.97
N ARG A 74 14.26 -23.96 -13.20
CA ARG A 74 14.12 -23.16 -14.42
C ARG A 74 14.64 -23.93 -15.64
N SER A 75 15.81 -24.54 -15.56
CA SER A 75 16.40 -25.32 -16.66
C SER A 75 15.47 -26.46 -17.10
N ARG A 76 14.89 -27.20 -16.14
CA ARG A 76 13.91 -28.25 -16.44
C ARG A 76 12.63 -27.73 -17.07
N PHE A 77 12.13 -26.59 -16.58
CA PHE A 77 10.96 -25.93 -17.18
C PHE A 77 11.24 -25.52 -18.63
N GLU A 78 12.38 -24.90 -18.90
CA GLU A 78 12.80 -24.50 -20.24
C GLU A 78 13.01 -25.71 -21.17
N ALA A 79 13.58 -26.79 -20.64
CA ALA A 79 13.74 -28.07 -21.33
C ALA A 79 12.42 -28.87 -21.45
N LYS A 80 11.30 -28.36 -20.91
CA LYS A 80 9.98 -29.00 -20.90
C LYS A 80 9.99 -30.41 -20.30
N VAL A 81 10.86 -30.65 -19.32
CA VAL A 81 10.98 -31.94 -18.62
C VAL A 81 9.90 -32.03 -17.54
N LEU A 82 8.95 -32.95 -17.74
CA LEU A 82 7.87 -33.22 -16.79
C LEU A 82 8.23 -34.39 -15.86
N GLY A 83 8.22 -34.15 -14.56
CA GLY A 83 8.45 -35.19 -13.55
C GLY A 83 9.87 -35.81 -13.57
N GLY A 84 10.03 -36.91 -12.83
CA GLY A 84 11.28 -37.68 -12.76
C GLY A 84 12.21 -37.31 -11.59
N PRO A 85 13.22 -38.16 -11.30
CA PRO A 85 14.18 -37.91 -10.22
C PRO A 85 14.93 -36.60 -10.43
N THR A 86 14.91 -35.75 -9.41
CA THR A 86 15.70 -34.51 -9.28
C THR A 86 16.39 -34.55 -7.93
N VAL A 87 17.46 -33.77 -7.73
CA VAL A 87 18.07 -33.55 -6.41
C VAL A 87 17.07 -32.79 -5.53
N THR A 88 16.09 -33.52 -5.02
CA THR A 88 15.02 -33.03 -4.16
C THR A 88 15.13 -33.73 -2.83
N ARG A 89 15.21 -32.94 -1.77
CA ARG A 89 15.35 -33.38 -0.39
C ARG A 89 14.12 -32.90 0.36
N GLN A 90 13.55 -33.78 1.18
CA GLN A 90 12.51 -33.36 2.12
C GLN A 90 13.15 -32.59 3.27
N ALA A 91 12.48 -31.53 3.71
CA ALA A 91 12.91 -30.74 4.88
C ALA A 91 12.71 -31.53 6.19
N LYS A 92 11.62 -32.29 6.28
CA LYS A 92 11.27 -33.10 7.46
C LYS A 92 12.46 -34.00 7.86
N SER A 93 12.79 -33.98 9.15
CA SER A 93 13.89 -34.78 9.74
C SER A 93 15.31 -34.36 9.34
N LYS A 94 15.50 -33.26 8.59
CA LYS A 94 16.82 -32.63 8.44
C LYS A 94 17.19 -31.85 9.70
N THR A 95 18.48 -31.69 9.93
CA THR A 95 19.02 -30.86 11.00
C THR A 95 19.50 -29.53 10.42
N ALA A 96 18.93 -28.41 10.86
CA ALA A 96 19.38 -27.07 10.50
C ALA A 96 20.14 -26.41 11.65
N LEU A 97 21.33 -25.88 11.38
CA LEU A 97 22.14 -25.10 12.30
C LEU A 97 21.98 -23.62 11.98
N VAL A 98 21.37 -22.86 12.90
CA VAL A 98 21.27 -21.40 12.83
C VAL A 98 22.46 -20.79 13.57
N VAL A 99 23.32 -20.07 12.86
CA VAL A 99 24.51 -19.42 13.41
C VAL A 99 24.21 -17.94 13.63
N GLY A 100 24.08 -17.53 14.89
CA GLY A 100 23.63 -16.20 15.30
C GLY A 100 22.16 -16.20 15.73
N PHE A 101 21.92 -16.41 17.02
CA PHE A 101 20.57 -16.54 17.60
C PHE A 101 19.99 -15.20 18.12
N GLY A 102 20.14 -14.15 17.31
CA GLY A 102 19.49 -12.85 17.52
C GLY A 102 18.06 -12.82 16.95
N ALA A 103 17.48 -11.63 16.78
CA ALA A 103 16.12 -11.43 16.27
C ALA A 103 15.79 -12.28 15.02
N VAL A 104 16.61 -12.17 13.96
CA VAL A 104 16.44 -12.95 12.71
C VAL A 104 16.61 -14.44 12.97
N GLY A 105 17.64 -14.84 13.72
CA GLY A 105 17.94 -16.25 14.00
C GLY A 105 16.83 -16.97 14.77
N LYS A 106 16.20 -16.28 15.73
CA LYS A 106 15.06 -16.81 16.48
C LYS A 106 13.86 -17.08 15.57
N GLU A 107 13.53 -16.15 14.68
CA GLU A 107 12.44 -16.33 13.72
C GLU A 107 12.74 -17.43 12.70
N VAL A 108 13.98 -17.51 12.19
CA VAL A 108 14.41 -18.60 11.30
C VAL A 108 14.25 -19.96 12.01
N ALA A 109 14.69 -20.07 13.26
CA ALA A 109 14.55 -21.30 14.04
C ALA A 109 13.07 -21.68 14.24
N ARG A 110 12.22 -20.71 14.58
CA ARG A 110 10.77 -20.92 14.73
C ARG A 110 10.12 -21.44 13.45
N LEU A 111 10.44 -20.84 12.30
CA LEU A 111 9.91 -21.24 11.00
C LEU A 111 10.38 -22.63 10.56
N LEU A 112 11.66 -22.95 10.77
CA LEU A 112 12.22 -24.27 10.46
C LEU A 112 11.62 -25.37 11.35
N ASP A 113 11.47 -25.12 12.65
CA ASP A 113 10.83 -26.07 13.58
C ASP A 113 9.36 -26.33 13.22
N ALA A 114 8.63 -25.28 12.81
CA ALA A 114 7.24 -25.39 12.36
C ALA A 114 7.07 -26.39 11.20
N ILE A 115 8.03 -26.44 10.27
CA ILE A 115 8.05 -27.41 9.16
C ILE A 115 8.77 -28.74 9.48
N LYS A 116 8.99 -29.03 10.77
CA LYS A 116 9.58 -30.27 11.31
C LYS A 116 11.03 -30.52 10.89
N VAL A 117 11.80 -29.44 10.72
CA VAL A 117 13.28 -29.48 10.68
C VAL A 117 13.79 -29.46 12.11
N ARG A 118 14.73 -30.34 12.46
CA ARG A 118 15.39 -30.31 13.77
C ARG A 118 16.33 -29.10 13.79
N VAL A 119 16.05 -28.13 14.64
CA VAL A 119 16.90 -26.94 14.75
C VAL A 119 18.01 -27.15 15.78
N LEU A 120 19.20 -26.65 15.46
CA LEU A 120 20.32 -26.38 16.36
C LEU A 120 20.64 -24.89 16.19
N ALA A 121 21.05 -24.23 17.25
CA ALA A 121 21.39 -22.82 17.28
C ALA A 121 22.75 -22.64 17.95
N ALA A 122 23.69 -22.06 17.22
CA ALA A 122 24.98 -21.66 17.78
C ALA A 122 24.96 -20.15 18.03
N HIS A 123 25.32 -19.78 19.26
CA HIS A 123 25.65 -18.41 19.62
C HIS A 123 27.16 -18.35 19.79
N GLY A 124 27.84 -17.28 19.35
CA GLY A 124 29.28 -17.09 19.61
C GLY A 124 29.60 -17.25 21.11
N HIS A 125 30.84 -17.65 21.46
CA HIS A 125 31.40 -18.21 22.73
C HIS A 125 30.83 -17.86 24.14
N ARG A 126 29.73 -17.12 24.30
CA ARG A 126 28.98 -16.99 25.57
C ARG A 126 27.94 -18.11 25.69
N LYS A 127 28.09 -18.96 26.71
CA LYS A 127 27.03 -19.86 27.18
C LYS A 127 25.84 -19.03 27.66
N TRP A 128 24.65 -19.31 27.13
CA TRP A 128 23.39 -18.75 27.64
C TRP A 128 22.74 -19.73 28.63
N ARG A 129 21.92 -19.22 29.56
CA ARG A 129 21.31 -20.01 30.65
C ARG A 129 20.06 -20.76 30.15
N ASP A 130 19.86 -21.98 30.65
CA ASP A 130 18.66 -22.78 30.41
C ASP A 130 17.40 -22.07 30.95
N ASP A 131 16.57 -21.55 30.05
CA ASP A 131 15.14 -21.31 30.30
C ASP A 131 14.29 -22.12 29.29
N GLU A 132 12.99 -22.26 29.52
CA GLU A 132 12.14 -23.18 28.73
C GLU A 132 12.05 -22.84 27.21
N GLU A 133 12.54 -21.66 26.78
CA GLU A 133 12.68 -21.27 25.36
C GLU A 133 14.00 -21.75 24.70
N THR A 134 14.97 -22.28 25.46
CA THR A 134 16.35 -22.61 25.00
C THR A 134 16.57 -24.03 24.47
N LYS A 135 15.58 -24.67 23.87
CA LYS A 135 15.74 -26.05 23.35
C LYS A 135 16.82 -26.23 22.25
N PHE A 136 17.47 -25.15 21.79
CA PHE A 136 18.26 -25.15 20.56
C PHE A 136 19.77 -24.88 20.73
N THR A 137 20.32 -24.57 21.92
CA THR A 137 21.73 -24.10 21.99
C THR A 137 22.79 -25.22 21.95
N CYS A 138 23.86 -25.04 21.17
CA CYS A 138 25.03 -25.94 21.13
C CYS A 138 26.34 -25.20 20.74
N ASP A 139 27.50 -25.82 21.00
CA ASP A 139 28.78 -25.34 20.46
C ASP A 139 28.79 -25.46 18.93
N LEU A 140 29.37 -24.46 18.24
CA LEU A 140 29.42 -24.40 16.78
C LEU A 140 30.20 -25.59 16.23
N GLU A 141 31.36 -25.91 16.81
CA GLU A 141 32.23 -27.00 16.34
C GLU A 141 31.55 -28.37 16.48
N ASP A 142 30.78 -28.58 17.55
CA ASP A 142 30.01 -29.81 17.79
C ASP A 142 28.79 -29.95 16.86
N ALA A 143 28.23 -28.82 16.42
CA ALA A 143 27.01 -28.77 15.63
C ALA A 143 27.26 -28.95 14.13
N LEU A 144 28.38 -28.45 13.62
CA LEU A 144 28.72 -28.47 12.19
C LEU A 144 28.69 -29.88 11.57
N PRO A 145 29.24 -30.94 12.19
CA PRO A 145 29.18 -32.31 11.65
C PRO A 145 27.77 -32.89 11.60
N ARG A 146 26.82 -32.29 12.31
CA ARG A 146 25.43 -32.75 12.46
C ARG A 146 24.47 -32.00 11.56
N ALA A 147 24.86 -30.84 11.04
CA ALA A 147 24.01 -29.98 10.23
C ALA A 147 23.87 -30.52 8.79
N ASP A 148 22.62 -30.63 8.32
CA ASP A 148 22.30 -30.81 6.90
C ASP A 148 22.11 -29.46 6.20
N ILE A 149 21.72 -28.43 6.97
CA ILE A 149 21.54 -27.04 6.52
C ILE A 149 22.23 -26.13 7.53
N VAL A 150 22.99 -25.15 7.08
CA VAL A 150 23.56 -24.08 7.92
C VAL A 150 22.99 -22.75 7.45
N VAL A 151 22.43 -21.97 8.37
CA VAL A 151 21.88 -20.62 8.10
C VAL A 151 22.65 -19.60 8.92
N LEU A 152 23.32 -18.66 8.25
CA LEU A 152 24.06 -17.59 8.89
C LEU A 152 23.16 -16.37 9.08
N CYS A 153 22.94 -16.00 10.34
CA CYS A 153 22.17 -14.82 10.77
C CYS A 153 22.99 -13.90 11.70
N CYS A 154 24.27 -14.21 11.94
CA CYS A 154 25.13 -13.48 12.86
C CYS A 154 25.59 -12.12 12.28
N PRO A 155 25.85 -11.13 13.15
CA PRO A 155 26.45 -9.87 12.74
C PRO A 155 27.91 -10.07 12.32
N LEU A 156 28.45 -9.12 11.55
CA LEU A 156 29.87 -9.06 11.22
C LEU A 156 30.65 -8.41 12.37
N THR A 157 31.57 -9.17 12.96
CA THR A 157 32.56 -8.72 13.96
C THR A 157 33.96 -9.10 13.49
N GLU A 158 35.00 -8.76 14.25
CA GLU A 158 36.35 -9.24 13.95
C GLU A 158 36.43 -10.77 14.04
N GLU A 159 35.70 -11.37 14.97
CA GLU A 159 35.68 -12.82 15.21
C GLU A 159 34.82 -13.60 14.19
N THR A 160 33.75 -13.00 13.66
CA THR A 160 32.86 -13.68 12.69
C THR A 160 33.27 -13.43 11.24
N ARG A 161 34.25 -12.56 10.98
CA ARG A 161 34.79 -12.33 9.65
C ARG A 161 35.48 -13.60 9.13
N GLY A 162 35.10 -14.05 7.93
CA GLY A 162 35.65 -15.26 7.34
C GLY A 162 35.29 -16.53 8.11
N LEU A 163 34.23 -16.50 8.93
CA LEU A 163 33.75 -17.65 9.70
C LEU A 163 33.57 -18.90 8.83
N VAL A 164 33.04 -18.73 7.62
CA VAL A 164 32.93 -19.80 6.62
C VAL A 164 34.16 -19.77 5.72
N GLY A 165 35.24 -20.38 6.19
CA GLY A 165 36.44 -20.70 5.41
C GLY A 165 36.56 -22.20 5.09
N SER A 166 37.69 -22.63 4.53
CA SER A 166 37.89 -24.01 4.08
C SER A 166 37.75 -25.05 5.21
N ALA A 167 38.26 -24.74 6.41
CA ALA A 167 38.13 -25.63 7.57
C ALA A 167 36.66 -25.81 8.01
N PHE A 168 35.88 -24.72 8.02
CA PHE A 168 34.44 -24.77 8.30
C PHE A 168 33.73 -25.70 7.32
N CYS A 169 33.98 -25.51 6.02
CA CYS A 169 33.39 -26.33 4.96
C CYS A 169 33.77 -27.82 5.08
N GLN A 170 35.00 -28.14 5.50
CA GLN A 170 35.48 -29.51 5.66
C GLN A 170 34.78 -30.28 6.80
N THR A 171 34.39 -29.58 7.87
CA THR A 171 33.68 -30.15 9.02
C THR A 171 32.22 -30.49 8.71
N LEU A 172 31.64 -29.86 7.69
CA LEU A 172 30.27 -30.14 7.27
C LEU A 172 30.11 -31.56 6.70
N LYS A 173 28.90 -32.09 6.85
CA LYS A 173 28.48 -33.30 6.15
C LYS A 173 28.65 -33.13 4.64
N PRO A 174 29.08 -34.19 3.92
CA PRO A 174 29.01 -34.19 2.47
C PRO A 174 27.57 -33.93 1.98
N GLY A 175 27.42 -32.93 1.13
CA GLY A 175 26.12 -32.50 0.60
C GLY A 175 25.30 -31.60 1.53
N ALA A 176 25.93 -30.96 2.53
CA ALA A 176 25.30 -29.93 3.33
C ALA A 176 24.88 -28.71 2.47
N LEU A 177 23.88 -27.98 2.96
CA LEU A 177 23.39 -26.74 2.36
C LEU A 177 23.83 -25.55 3.20
N LEU A 178 24.25 -24.46 2.57
CA LEU A 178 24.65 -23.23 3.25
C LEU A 178 23.81 -22.05 2.77
N VAL A 179 23.23 -21.31 3.71
CA VAL A 179 22.44 -20.10 3.46
C VAL A 179 23.02 -18.93 4.25
N ASN A 180 23.24 -17.78 3.61
CA ASN A 180 23.71 -16.56 4.26
C ASN A 180 22.71 -15.41 4.08
N VAL A 181 22.12 -14.96 5.17
CA VAL A 181 21.29 -13.75 5.25
C VAL A 181 21.86 -12.74 6.27
N GLY A 182 23.05 -13.03 6.81
CA GLY A 182 23.73 -12.23 7.79
C GLY A 182 24.52 -11.12 7.11
N ARG A 183 25.80 -11.38 6.81
CA ARG A 183 26.69 -10.41 6.15
C ARG A 183 27.63 -11.12 5.17
N GLY A 184 27.95 -10.43 4.08
CA GLY A 184 28.86 -10.92 3.04
C GLY A 184 30.20 -11.44 3.56
N PRO A 185 30.98 -10.62 4.30
CA PRO A 185 32.30 -11.00 4.78
C PRO A 185 32.35 -12.08 5.86
N LEU A 186 31.22 -12.67 6.24
CA LEU A 186 31.20 -13.91 7.05
C LEU A 186 31.72 -15.09 6.24
N VAL A 187 31.64 -15.01 4.92
CA VAL A 187 31.91 -16.09 3.99
C VAL A 187 33.15 -15.78 3.16
N ASP A 188 34.08 -16.73 3.10
CA ASP A 188 35.16 -16.72 2.12
C ASP A 188 34.63 -17.26 0.78
N ARG A 189 34.57 -16.38 -0.22
CA ARG A 189 34.13 -16.71 -1.59
C ARG A 189 34.84 -17.93 -2.17
N GLN A 190 36.15 -18.02 -2.01
CA GLN A 190 36.95 -19.07 -2.63
C GLN A 190 36.72 -20.42 -1.94
N ALA A 191 36.66 -20.42 -0.61
CA ALA A 191 36.38 -21.62 0.17
C ALA A 191 35.00 -22.23 -0.15
N VAL A 192 33.97 -21.40 -0.38
CA VAL A 192 32.64 -21.88 -0.76
C VAL A 192 32.62 -22.42 -2.19
N LEU A 193 33.28 -21.74 -3.13
CA LEU A 193 33.39 -22.21 -4.51
C LEU A 193 34.07 -23.60 -4.57
N GLU A 194 35.20 -23.76 -3.88
CA GLU A 194 35.91 -25.04 -3.76
C GLU A 194 35.06 -26.12 -3.09
N ALA A 195 34.32 -25.76 -2.03
CA ALA A 195 33.44 -26.70 -1.34
C ALA A 195 32.27 -27.16 -2.21
N LEU A 196 31.73 -26.28 -3.07
CA LEU A 196 30.74 -26.65 -4.07
C LEU A 196 31.37 -27.60 -5.09
N ASP A 197 32.47 -27.24 -5.73
CA ASP A 197 33.16 -28.04 -6.75
C ASP A 197 33.55 -29.43 -6.22
N ALA A 198 34.01 -29.51 -4.96
CA ALA A 198 34.34 -30.76 -4.29
C ALA A 198 33.12 -31.58 -3.82
N ASN A 199 31.89 -31.16 -4.12
CA ASN A 199 30.62 -31.75 -3.65
C ASN A 199 30.50 -31.83 -2.11
N ARG A 200 31.29 -31.03 -1.39
CA ARG A 200 31.16 -30.87 0.05
C ARG A 200 29.86 -30.14 0.38
N LEU A 201 29.60 -29.05 -0.34
CA LEU A 201 28.31 -28.37 -0.34
C LEU A 201 27.46 -28.85 -1.52
N ALA A 202 26.21 -29.22 -1.24
CA ALA A 202 25.25 -29.52 -2.30
C ALA A 202 24.57 -28.26 -2.86
N GLY A 203 24.69 -27.13 -2.16
CA GLY A 203 24.20 -25.85 -2.63
C GLY A 203 24.52 -24.72 -1.66
N PHE A 204 24.63 -23.52 -2.21
CA PHE A 204 24.89 -22.28 -1.49
C PHE A 204 23.84 -21.24 -1.89
N ALA A 205 23.28 -20.52 -0.92
CA ALA A 205 22.41 -19.39 -1.21
C ALA A 205 22.79 -18.19 -0.34
N THR A 206 22.70 -16.98 -0.90
CA THR A 206 23.01 -15.75 -0.16
C THR A 206 22.13 -14.60 -0.61
N ASP A 207 21.70 -13.79 0.36
CA ASP A 207 21.04 -12.51 0.09
C ASP A 207 22.01 -11.33 0.19
N VAL A 208 23.20 -11.57 0.75
CA VAL A 208 24.25 -10.56 0.92
C VAL A 208 25.44 -10.89 0.02
N GLY A 209 26.11 -9.87 -0.50
CA GLY A 209 27.21 -10.04 -1.45
C GLY A 209 28.47 -10.58 -0.79
N VAL A 210 29.03 -11.65 -1.33
CA VAL A 210 30.19 -12.36 -0.75
C VAL A 210 31.47 -11.97 -1.49
N GLY A 211 32.50 -11.56 -0.73
CA GLY A 211 33.80 -11.14 -1.25
C GLY A 211 34.95 -12.04 -0.80
N GLY A 212 36.17 -11.70 -1.21
CA GLY A 212 37.39 -12.35 -0.73
C GLY A 212 37.72 -12.03 0.73
N VAL A 213 38.49 -12.89 1.39
CA VAL A 213 38.97 -12.63 2.76
C VAL A 213 39.86 -11.38 2.75
N GLY A 214 39.52 -10.41 3.61
CA GLY A 214 40.23 -9.14 3.71
C GLY A 214 39.74 -8.06 2.75
N GLU A 215 38.80 -8.38 1.84
CA GLU A 215 38.16 -7.36 1.01
C GLU A 215 37.15 -6.53 1.83
N PRO A 216 37.02 -5.21 1.54
CA PRO A 216 36.00 -4.39 2.16
C PRO A 216 34.59 -4.93 1.86
N SER A 217 33.67 -4.90 2.82
CA SER A 217 32.26 -5.27 2.56
C SER A 217 31.62 -4.45 1.44
N SER A 218 32.12 -3.24 1.19
CA SER A 218 31.67 -2.36 0.13
C SER A 218 32.05 -2.80 -1.28
N SER A 219 32.99 -3.75 -1.44
CA SER A 219 33.37 -4.29 -2.76
C SER A 219 32.60 -5.55 -3.15
N SER A 220 31.86 -6.15 -2.21
CA SER A 220 31.06 -7.35 -2.47
C SER A 220 29.60 -7.04 -2.84
N GLU A 221 29.15 -5.80 -2.66
CA GLU A 221 27.80 -5.34 -3.03
C GLU A 221 27.81 -4.01 -3.84
N PRO A 222 27.14 -3.95 -5.01
CA PRO A 222 26.44 -5.05 -5.68
C PRO A 222 27.45 -6.10 -6.18
N TRP A 223 27.10 -7.39 -6.07
CA TRP A 223 27.99 -8.45 -6.55
C TRP A 223 27.99 -8.47 -8.09
N ASP A 224 29.10 -8.96 -8.67
CA ASP A 224 29.20 -9.14 -10.12
C ASP A 224 28.35 -10.35 -10.55
N PRO A 225 27.33 -10.19 -11.41
CA PRO A 225 26.53 -11.32 -11.89
C PRO A 225 27.33 -12.32 -12.74
N ASN A 226 28.53 -11.95 -13.21
CA ASN A 226 29.44 -12.83 -13.94
C ASN A 226 30.47 -13.52 -13.03
N ASP A 227 30.39 -13.29 -11.72
CA ASP A 227 31.28 -13.92 -10.76
C ASP A 227 31.18 -15.45 -10.82
N ALA A 228 32.31 -16.14 -10.65
CA ALA A 228 32.37 -17.60 -10.70
C ALA A 228 31.44 -18.27 -9.67
N LEU A 229 31.30 -17.69 -8.47
CA LEU A 229 30.37 -18.20 -7.46
C LEU A 229 28.93 -17.83 -7.82
N ALA A 230 28.66 -16.64 -8.37
CA ALA A 230 27.32 -16.21 -8.78
C ALA A 230 26.74 -17.02 -9.95
N THR A 231 27.61 -17.47 -10.86
CA THR A 231 27.25 -18.26 -12.05
C THR A 231 27.28 -19.77 -11.82
N HIS A 232 27.77 -20.22 -10.66
CA HIS A 232 27.85 -21.65 -10.36
C HIS A 232 26.44 -22.27 -10.26
N PRO A 233 26.17 -23.43 -10.90
CA PRO A 233 24.81 -23.98 -11.05
C PRO A 233 24.11 -24.38 -9.73
N ARG A 234 24.87 -24.52 -8.64
CA ARG A 234 24.36 -24.83 -7.29
C ARG A 234 24.44 -23.65 -6.32
N ALA A 235 24.72 -22.46 -6.84
CA ALA A 235 24.71 -21.24 -6.06
C ALA A 235 23.47 -20.40 -6.41
N TYR A 236 22.91 -19.69 -5.43
CA TYR A 236 21.72 -18.87 -5.62
C TYR A 236 21.84 -17.54 -4.89
N PHE A 237 21.62 -16.44 -5.61
CA PHE A 237 21.83 -15.08 -5.10
C PHE A 237 20.54 -14.26 -5.21
N THR A 238 20.26 -13.46 -4.18
CA THR A 238 19.13 -12.51 -4.15
C THR A 238 19.61 -11.10 -3.75
N PRO A 239 18.97 -10.01 -4.25
CA PRO A 239 19.53 -8.64 -4.24
C PRO A 239 19.44 -7.89 -2.93
N HIS A 240 19.87 -8.52 -1.84
CA HIS A 240 19.82 -7.95 -0.50
C HIS A 240 18.39 -7.49 -0.18
N VAL A 241 17.43 -8.36 -0.50
CA VAL A 241 15.99 -8.09 -0.40
C VAL A 241 15.35 -8.75 0.79
N GLY A 242 16.05 -9.63 1.50
CA GLY A 242 15.49 -10.40 2.61
C GLY A 242 14.93 -9.51 3.70
N GLY A 243 15.53 -8.33 3.92
CA GLY A 243 15.02 -7.36 4.89
C GLY A 243 13.78 -6.57 4.45
N TYR A 244 13.31 -6.72 3.21
CA TYR A 244 12.29 -5.89 2.59
C TYR A 244 10.99 -6.67 2.35
N SER A 245 9.90 -6.17 2.93
CA SER A 245 8.51 -6.48 2.59
C SER A 245 7.71 -5.18 2.61
N ASP A 246 6.48 -5.17 2.06
CA ASP A 246 5.64 -3.97 2.10
C ASP A 246 5.40 -3.51 3.55
N GLU A 247 5.14 -4.47 4.46
CA GLU A 247 4.98 -4.23 5.89
C GLU A 247 6.29 -3.76 6.54
N ALA A 248 7.41 -4.42 6.25
CA ALA A 248 8.68 -4.06 6.85
C ALA A 248 9.15 -2.67 6.41
N TYR A 249 8.93 -2.31 5.14
CA TYR A 249 9.30 -1.00 4.60
C TYR A 249 8.43 0.12 5.17
N ALA A 250 7.13 -0.12 5.36
CA ALA A 250 6.22 0.80 6.04
C ALA A 250 6.65 1.04 7.50
N HIS A 251 6.88 -0.02 8.28
CA HIS A 251 7.31 0.12 9.67
C HIS A 251 8.71 0.73 9.81
N MET A 252 9.63 0.46 8.87
CA MET A 252 10.92 1.15 8.81
C MET A 252 10.77 2.66 8.64
N ALA A 253 9.86 3.08 7.75
CA ALA A 253 9.55 4.50 7.54
C ALA A 253 8.93 5.14 8.79
N GLU A 254 8.03 4.44 9.48
CA GLU A 254 7.46 4.89 10.76
C GLU A 254 8.52 5.02 11.86
N ALA A 255 9.41 4.03 12.00
CA ALA A 255 10.49 4.07 12.98
C ALA A 255 11.48 5.21 12.71
N LEU A 256 11.79 5.47 11.44
CA LEU A 256 12.57 6.64 11.02
C LEU A 256 11.85 7.95 11.39
N ALA A 257 10.57 8.09 11.03
CA ALA A 257 9.80 9.29 11.34
C ALA A 257 9.71 9.53 12.85
N ALA A 258 9.49 8.48 13.64
CA ALA A 258 9.46 8.52 15.09
C ALA A 258 10.83 8.97 15.67
N ALA A 259 11.94 8.45 15.15
CA ALA A 259 13.29 8.86 15.57
C ALA A 259 13.55 10.36 15.27
N VAL A 260 13.16 10.83 14.07
CA VAL A 260 13.27 12.24 13.68
C VAL A 260 12.40 13.13 14.58
N HIS A 261 11.16 12.74 14.87
CA HIS A 261 10.27 13.50 15.74
C HIS A 261 10.78 13.61 17.18
N ARG A 262 11.34 12.52 17.74
CA ARG A 262 11.93 12.52 19.08
C ARG A 262 13.08 13.53 19.17
N ILE A 263 14.04 13.45 18.24
CA ILE A 263 15.19 14.36 18.25
C ILE A 263 14.78 15.82 18.03
N ARG A 264 13.77 16.08 17.18
CA ARG A 264 13.26 17.44 16.96
C ARG A 264 12.64 18.05 18.22
N ARG A 265 12.15 17.23 19.17
CA ARG A 265 11.64 17.67 20.47
C ARG A 265 12.71 17.75 21.56
N GLY A 266 13.96 17.38 21.26
CA GLY A 266 15.04 17.29 22.24
C GLY A 266 15.10 15.94 22.98
N ASP A 267 14.25 14.98 22.61
CA ASP A 267 14.29 13.63 23.18
C ASP A 267 15.37 12.77 22.50
N PRO A 268 16.03 11.85 23.21
CA PRO A 268 16.93 10.89 22.57
C PRO A 268 16.18 9.93 21.64
N PRO A 269 16.84 9.41 20.57
CA PRO A 269 16.23 8.40 19.71
C PRO A 269 15.89 7.15 20.53
N ALA A 270 14.81 6.46 20.14
CA ALA A 270 14.34 5.27 20.87
C ALA A 270 15.40 4.15 20.88
N VAL A 271 16.14 4.00 19.77
CA VAL A 271 17.33 3.16 19.68
C VAL A 271 18.54 4.08 19.59
N TRP A 272 19.43 4.04 20.58
CA TRP A 272 20.65 4.85 20.58
C TRP A 272 21.87 3.96 20.75
N ILE A 273 22.53 3.67 19.63
CA ILE A 273 23.60 2.69 19.54
C ILE A 273 24.86 3.14 20.27
N ASN A 274 25.24 4.40 20.09
CA ASN A 274 26.49 4.94 20.62
C ASN A 274 26.30 5.77 21.89
N ASN A 275 25.24 5.47 22.65
CA ASN A 275 24.97 6.10 23.93
C ASN A 275 26.01 5.67 24.98
N THR A 276 27.17 6.32 24.92
CA THR A 276 28.30 6.06 25.81
C THR A 276 28.45 7.18 26.84
N HIS A 277 27.37 7.83 27.27
CA HIS A 277 27.38 8.68 28.47
C HIS A 277 25.97 8.82 29.04
N GLN A 278 25.68 8.10 30.13
CA GLN A 278 24.53 8.35 31.01
C GLN A 278 24.67 9.66 31.83
N SER A 279 25.47 10.62 31.35
CA SER A 279 25.80 11.86 32.04
C SER A 279 26.54 12.77 31.06
N ILE A 280 25.83 13.69 30.38
CA ILE A 280 26.36 14.99 29.88
C ILE A 280 25.28 15.85 29.16
N LEU A 281 24.11 15.34 28.75
CA LEU A 281 23.11 16.15 28.00
C LEU A 281 21.89 16.62 28.81
N LEU A 282 22.04 16.82 30.11
CA LEU A 282 21.07 17.55 30.96
C LEU A 282 21.78 18.64 31.78
N ALA A 283 22.48 19.55 31.10
CA ALA A 283 22.85 20.84 31.68
C ALA A 283 23.20 21.83 30.57
N THR A 284 22.61 23.03 30.65
CA THR A 284 22.79 24.20 29.77
C THR A 284 22.09 24.06 28.41
N THR A 285 20.93 24.68 28.19
CA THR A 285 20.77 26.14 28.07
C THR A 285 19.36 26.60 28.44
N THR A 286 19.21 27.16 29.64
CA THR A 286 18.29 28.28 29.86
C THR A 286 18.95 29.54 29.30
N THR A 287 18.43 30.10 28.19
CA THR A 287 18.04 31.52 28.02
C THR A 287 17.84 31.91 26.56
N THR A 288 16.83 32.76 26.37
CA THR A 288 16.59 33.75 25.29
C THR A 288 16.13 33.28 23.91
N THR A 289 14.83 33.48 23.71
CA THR A 289 14.14 33.82 22.47
C THR A 289 14.98 34.63 21.48
N THR A 290 15.37 34.01 20.36
CA THR A 290 15.43 34.67 19.06
C THR A 290 15.19 33.65 17.96
N THR A 291 14.20 33.92 17.11
CA THR A 291 13.74 33.08 16.02
C THR A 291 14.75 33.14 14.88
N THR A 292 15.61 32.12 14.78
CA THR A 292 16.39 31.86 13.57
C THR A 292 16.17 30.41 13.17
N THR A 293 15.40 30.22 12.11
CA THR A 293 15.07 28.91 11.51
C THR A 293 16.36 28.25 11.04
N THR A 294 16.97 27.43 11.89
CA THR A 294 18.13 26.62 11.54
C THR A 294 17.60 25.37 10.83
N MET A 295 17.97 25.21 9.56
CA MET A 295 17.53 24.11 8.71
C MET A 295 18.25 22.82 9.15
N TRP A 296 17.50 21.85 9.67
CA TRP A 296 18.02 20.58 10.15
C TRP A 296 18.32 19.65 8.96
N LEU A 297 19.58 19.25 8.79
CA LEU A 297 19.98 18.29 7.76
C LEU A 297 19.95 16.87 8.36
N PHE A 298 19.00 16.04 7.92
CA PHE A 298 18.94 14.61 8.23
C PHE A 298 19.52 13.82 7.06
N LEU A 299 20.56 13.01 7.30
CA LEU A 299 21.08 12.07 6.31
C LEU A 299 20.42 10.70 6.52
N VAL A 300 19.62 10.29 5.53
CA VAL A 300 19.01 8.95 5.44
C VAL A 300 19.69 8.25 4.27
N PHE A 301 20.38 7.14 4.52
CA PHE A 301 21.00 6.35 3.47
C PHE A 301 20.25 5.02 3.26
N GLY A 302 19.85 4.78 2.01
CA GLY A 302 19.67 3.46 1.43
C GLY A 302 20.71 3.27 0.32
N SER A 303 21.07 2.03 0.02
CA SER A 303 22.01 1.66 -1.04
C SER A 303 21.60 2.26 -2.40
N CYS A 304 22.18 3.40 -2.77
CA CYS A 304 22.09 3.95 -4.11
C CYS A 304 23.44 4.55 -4.50
N SER A 305 24.11 3.92 -5.47
CA SER A 305 25.44 4.29 -5.93
C SER A 305 25.36 5.36 -7.03
N SER A 306 26.20 6.38 -6.88
CA SER A 306 26.71 7.33 -7.89
C SER A 306 25.86 8.55 -8.30
N LEU A 307 26.36 9.72 -7.90
CA LEU A 307 26.15 11.03 -8.55
C LEU A 307 27.48 11.42 -9.20
N SER A 308 27.52 11.60 -10.52
CA SER A 308 28.60 12.32 -11.19
C SER A 308 28.08 13.17 -12.34
N ALA A 309 28.53 14.43 -12.33
CA ALA A 309 28.56 15.48 -13.34
C ALA A 309 27.62 15.40 -14.56
N ALA A 310 26.74 16.40 -14.61
CA ALA A 310 25.87 16.72 -15.73
C ALA A 310 26.64 17.03 -17.03
N THR A 311 26.36 16.26 -18.06
CA THR A 311 26.24 16.75 -19.44
C THR A 311 24.79 16.55 -19.87
N LYS A 312 24.12 17.64 -20.28
CA LYS A 312 22.70 17.70 -20.66
C LYS A 312 22.32 16.60 -21.66
N ALA A 313 21.80 15.51 -21.14
CA ALA A 313 20.96 14.56 -21.87
C ALA A 313 19.50 14.83 -21.44
N PRO A 314 18.51 14.64 -22.34
CA PRO A 314 17.11 14.86 -22.00
C PRO A 314 16.77 14.03 -20.76
N SER A 315 16.16 14.67 -19.77
CA SER A 315 15.82 14.05 -18.49
C SER A 315 15.17 12.68 -18.72
N PRO A 316 15.67 11.59 -18.11
CA PRO A 316 14.92 10.35 -18.09
C PRO A 316 13.61 10.66 -17.39
N LYS A 317 12.47 10.39 -18.06
CA LYS A 317 11.15 10.49 -17.43
C LYS A 317 11.22 9.73 -16.11
N ALA A 318 10.98 10.42 -14.99
CA ALA A 318 10.86 9.79 -13.69
C ALA A 318 9.95 8.57 -13.81
N ALA A 319 10.29 7.46 -13.14
CA ALA A 319 9.35 6.37 -12.98
C ALA A 319 8.03 6.97 -12.44
N PRO A 320 6.86 6.61 -13.00
CA PRO A 320 5.60 7.22 -12.60
C PRO A 320 5.44 7.05 -11.09
N ARG A 321 5.45 8.16 -10.36
CA ARG A 321 4.98 8.18 -8.98
C ARG A 321 3.51 7.77 -9.04
N TRP A 322 3.14 6.73 -8.30
CA TRP A 322 1.75 6.27 -8.26
C TRP A 322 0.82 7.26 -7.55
N ASP A 323 1.39 8.20 -6.79
CA ASP A 323 0.66 9.29 -6.15
C ASP A 323 1.39 10.63 -6.37
N ASP A 324 1.04 11.34 -7.45
CA ASP A 324 1.52 12.71 -7.75
C ASP A 324 0.72 13.79 -6.99
N HIS A 325 -0.11 13.39 -6.02
CA HIS A 325 -0.96 14.30 -5.26
C HIS A 325 -0.20 14.89 -4.07
N MET A 326 -0.15 16.21 -3.97
CA MET A 326 0.53 16.91 -2.88
C MET A 326 -0.49 17.41 -1.85
N PRO A 327 -0.32 17.10 -0.55
CA PRO A 327 -1.22 17.59 0.49
C PRO A 327 -1.12 19.12 0.62
N ILE A 328 -2.26 19.76 0.88
CA ILE A 328 -2.31 21.19 1.20
C ILE A 328 -2.04 21.35 2.71
N THR A 329 -0.85 21.79 3.08
CA THR A 329 -0.37 21.88 4.47
C THR A 329 -0.77 23.18 5.19
N GLY A 330 -1.85 23.83 4.76
CA GLY A 330 -2.36 25.09 5.30
C GLY A 330 -3.87 25.24 5.07
N ASN A 331 -4.37 26.48 5.02
CA ASN A 331 -5.79 26.71 4.74
C ASN A 331 -6.17 26.15 3.36
N THR A 332 -7.20 25.32 3.32
CA THR A 332 -7.77 24.86 2.06
C THR A 332 -8.30 26.06 1.28
N PRO A 333 -7.92 26.25 0.00
CA PRO A 333 -8.39 27.36 -0.80
C PRO A 333 -9.92 27.42 -0.86
N GLU A 334 -10.46 28.64 -0.94
CA GLU A 334 -11.89 28.88 -1.14
C GLU A 334 -12.40 28.24 -2.45
N SER A 335 -11.52 28.09 -3.44
CA SER A 335 -11.80 27.40 -4.68
C SER A 335 -10.54 26.78 -5.27
N LEU A 336 -10.70 25.62 -5.91
CA LEU A 336 -9.66 24.84 -6.58
C LEU A 336 -9.58 25.14 -8.10
N VAL A 337 -10.54 25.89 -8.66
CA VAL A 337 -10.52 26.38 -10.05
C VAL A 337 -9.47 27.50 -10.21
N ARG A 338 -8.59 27.41 -11.21
CA ARG A 338 -7.59 28.45 -11.55
C ARG A 338 -8.21 29.60 -12.37
N GLY A 339 -7.69 30.82 -12.16
CA GLY A 339 -8.16 32.04 -12.84
C GLY A 339 -9.36 32.65 -12.13
N VAL A 340 -9.19 33.84 -11.56
CA VAL A 340 -10.28 34.62 -10.94
C VAL A 340 -10.56 35.79 -11.88
N GLU A 341 -11.38 35.55 -12.90
CA GLU A 341 -12.06 36.63 -13.61
C GLU A 341 -13.56 36.32 -13.60
N GLY A 342 -14.32 37.16 -12.89
CA GLY A 342 -15.77 37.27 -13.02
C GLY A 342 -16.58 36.09 -12.46
N ASN A 343 -17.47 36.42 -11.53
CA ASN A 343 -18.55 35.54 -11.10
C ASN A 343 -19.37 35.11 -12.33
N GLU A 344 -19.43 33.80 -12.59
CA GLU A 344 -20.38 33.05 -13.48
C GLU A 344 -19.79 32.13 -14.58
N SER A 345 -18.50 31.75 -14.58
CA SER A 345 -18.11 30.56 -15.37
C SER A 345 -18.75 29.29 -14.78
N MET A 346 -19.30 28.42 -15.62
CA MET A 346 -19.95 27.16 -15.19
C MET A 346 -19.03 26.34 -14.27
N ARG A 347 -17.71 26.34 -14.52
CA ARG A 347 -16.65 25.75 -13.66
C ARG A 347 -16.79 26.18 -12.19
N ARG A 348 -16.82 27.49 -11.95
CA ARG A 348 -16.86 28.08 -10.60
C ARG A 348 -18.19 27.81 -9.92
N ARG A 349 -19.28 27.98 -10.65
CA ARG A 349 -20.64 27.72 -10.15
C ARG A 349 -20.82 26.26 -9.77
N PHE A 350 -20.36 25.34 -10.60
CA PHE A 350 -20.43 23.91 -10.33
C PHE A 350 -19.54 23.52 -9.15
N GLU A 351 -18.29 24.01 -9.09
CA GLU A 351 -17.43 23.78 -7.92
C GLU A 351 -18.06 24.29 -6.63
N ALA A 352 -18.55 25.54 -6.62
CA ALA A 352 -19.19 26.13 -5.45
C ALA A 352 -20.41 25.31 -5.00
N MET A 353 -21.23 24.86 -5.94
CA MET A 353 -22.37 23.98 -5.68
C MET A 353 -21.93 22.66 -5.05
N VAL A 354 -20.95 21.96 -5.62
CA VAL A 354 -20.51 20.67 -5.06
C VAL A 354 -19.77 20.81 -3.74
N ARG A 355 -19.04 21.91 -3.53
CA ARG A 355 -18.38 22.21 -2.25
C ARG A 355 -19.40 22.49 -1.15
N ALA A 356 -20.42 23.28 -1.44
CA ALA A 356 -21.51 23.52 -0.50
C ALA A 356 -22.26 22.22 -0.17
N GLY A 357 -22.56 21.41 -1.19
CA GLY A 357 -23.19 20.11 -1.01
C GLY A 357 -22.33 19.15 -0.18
N GLN A 358 -21.01 19.12 -0.38
CA GLN A 358 -20.10 18.31 0.44
C GLN A 358 -20.21 18.67 1.93
N LEU A 359 -20.19 19.97 2.26
CA LEU A 359 -20.29 20.45 3.64
C LEU A 359 -21.67 20.16 4.25
N GLU A 360 -22.75 20.39 3.50
CA GLU A 360 -24.11 20.13 3.98
C GLU A 360 -24.33 18.63 4.25
N ILE A 361 -23.92 17.78 3.31
CA ILE A 361 -24.07 16.33 3.42
C ILE A 361 -23.22 15.79 4.56
N THR A 362 -21.94 16.14 4.63
CA THR A 362 -21.06 15.64 5.71
C THR A 362 -21.55 16.08 7.08
N LYS A 363 -22.00 17.33 7.23
CA LYS A 363 -22.63 17.81 8.47
C LYS A 363 -23.86 16.99 8.86
N ALA A 364 -24.79 16.74 7.93
CA ALA A 364 -25.99 15.95 8.21
C ALA A 364 -25.64 14.51 8.63
N ILE A 365 -24.60 13.93 8.04
CA ILE A 365 -24.11 12.59 8.36
C ILE A 365 -23.42 12.55 9.74
N GLU A 366 -22.65 13.58 10.12
CA GLU A 366 -22.07 13.70 11.46
C GLU A 366 -23.15 13.88 12.53
N GLU A 367 -24.17 14.70 12.25
CA GLU A 367 -25.31 14.91 13.16
C GLU A 367 -26.09 13.61 13.38
N LEU A 368 -26.27 12.80 12.32
CA LEU A 368 -26.91 11.50 12.43
C LEU A 368 -26.05 10.47 13.18
N ASP A 369 -24.74 10.46 12.93
CA ASP A 369 -23.82 9.53 13.61
C ASP A 369 -23.74 9.84 15.12
N GLY A 370 -23.55 11.12 15.46
CA GLY A 370 -23.50 11.63 16.83
C GLY A 370 -22.16 11.42 17.56
N GLU A 371 -21.26 10.59 17.02
CA GLU A 371 -19.99 10.26 17.67
C GLU A 371 -18.78 10.59 16.77
N ALA A 372 -18.72 10.03 15.55
CA ALA A 372 -17.60 10.24 14.65
C ALA A 372 -17.73 11.49 13.78
N LYS A 373 -16.58 12.00 13.32
CA LYS A 373 -16.48 13.17 12.43
C LYS A 373 -15.69 12.85 11.18
N PHE A 374 -15.95 13.59 10.11
CA PHE A 374 -15.16 13.52 8.90
C PHE A 374 -13.78 14.15 9.11
N SER A 375 -12.74 13.39 8.80
CA SER A 375 -11.40 13.92 8.61
C SER A 375 -11.29 14.51 7.21
N GLN A 376 -10.87 15.77 7.13
CA GLN A 376 -10.63 16.47 5.87
C GLN A 376 -9.17 16.28 5.41
N ASP A 377 -9.00 15.91 4.15
CA ASP A 377 -7.73 15.77 3.47
C ASP A 377 -7.78 16.50 2.12
N ALA A 378 -7.17 17.67 2.07
CA ALA A 378 -7.13 18.52 0.88
C ALA A 378 -5.80 18.36 0.15
N TRP A 379 -5.87 18.22 -1.17
CA TRP A 379 -4.71 17.87 -2.00
C TRP A 379 -4.73 18.59 -3.36
N THR A 380 -3.57 18.66 -4.00
CA THR A 380 -3.34 19.25 -5.33
C THR A 380 -2.63 18.27 -6.25
N ARG A 381 -2.67 18.52 -7.57
CA ARG A 381 -1.94 17.73 -8.58
C ARG A 381 -0.91 18.58 -9.30
N GLU A 382 0.25 18.00 -9.60
CA GLU A 382 1.28 18.66 -10.43
C GLU A 382 0.72 19.09 -11.80
N ASN A 383 -0.05 18.21 -12.44
CA ASN A 383 -0.65 18.44 -13.77
C ASN A 383 -1.88 19.36 -13.77
N GLY A 384 -2.24 19.95 -12.62
CA GLY A 384 -3.37 20.86 -12.48
C GLY A 384 -4.55 20.25 -11.74
N GLY A 385 -5.14 21.06 -10.86
CA GLY A 385 -6.29 20.70 -10.05
C GLY A 385 -5.94 20.26 -8.63
N GLY A 386 -6.89 19.57 -8.01
CA GLY A 386 -6.83 19.10 -6.64
C GLY A 386 -8.17 18.51 -6.20
N GLY A 387 -8.31 18.31 -4.89
CA GLY A 387 -9.53 17.79 -4.31
C GLY A 387 -9.56 17.95 -2.80
N ILE A 388 -10.72 17.63 -2.23
CA ILE A 388 -10.97 17.60 -0.79
C ILE A 388 -11.67 16.28 -0.52
N SER A 389 -10.94 15.36 0.09
CA SER A 389 -11.47 14.08 0.56
C SER A 389 -11.92 14.24 2.00
N MET A 390 -13.20 14.00 2.27
CA MET A 390 -13.71 13.90 3.63
C MET A 390 -14.03 12.45 3.92
N VAL A 391 -13.43 11.88 4.98
CA VAL A 391 -13.64 10.47 5.37
C VAL A 391 -13.99 10.36 6.85
N LEU A 392 -15.09 9.69 7.15
CA LEU A 392 -15.51 9.27 8.50
C LEU A 392 -15.28 7.76 8.61
N LYS A 393 -14.67 7.33 9.71
CA LYS A 393 -14.40 5.93 10.05
C LYS A 393 -14.83 5.67 11.49
N ASP A 394 -15.13 4.42 11.81
CA ASP A 394 -15.40 3.96 13.17
C ASP A 394 -16.56 4.71 13.86
N GLY A 395 -17.55 5.16 13.09
CA GLY A 395 -18.74 5.83 13.61
C GLY A 395 -19.75 4.87 14.25
N ARG A 396 -20.67 5.45 15.03
CA ARG A 396 -21.75 4.73 15.68
C ARG A 396 -22.73 4.18 14.65
N VAL A 397 -23.14 5.05 13.71
CA VAL A 397 -24.10 4.74 12.64
C VAL A 397 -23.37 4.32 11.38
N PHE A 398 -22.30 5.02 11.01
CA PHE A 398 -21.53 4.75 9.81
C PHE A 398 -20.21 4.07 10.16
N GLU A 399 -20.05 2.83 9.72
CA GLU A 399 -18.77 2.13 9.85
C GLU A 399 -17.69 2.85 9.01
N LYS A 400 -18.06 3.24 7.78
CA LYS A 400 -17.23 4.05 6.90
C LYS A 400 -18.12 4.91 6.00
N ALA A 401 -17.80 6.19 5.91
CA ALA A 401 -18.41 7.10 4.95
C ALA A 401 -17.35 8.00 4.34
N GLY A 402 -17.47 8.31 3.07
CA GLY A 402 -16.64 9.35 2.48
C GLY A 402 -17.35 10.16 1.43
N CYS A 403 -16.95 11.41 1.33
CA CYS A 403 -17.49 12.41 0.42
C CYS A 403 -16.30 13.17 -0.16
N SER A 404 -15.99 12.93 -1.43
CA SER A 404 -14.78 13.43 -2.09
C SER A 404 -15.14 14.40 -3.21
N LEU A 405 -14.66 15.63 -3.08
CA LEU A 405 -14.70 16.65 -4.10
C LEU A 405 -13.39 16.62 -4.90
N SER A 406 -13.49 16.65 -6.22
CA SER A 406 -12.33 16.71 -7.11
C SER A 406 -12.53 17.80 -8.17
N VAL A 407 -11.50 18.60 -8.41
CA VAL A 407 -11.41 19.60 -9.48
C VAL A 407 -10.14 19.32 -10.25
N VAL A 408 -10.25 18.78 -11.46
CA VAL A 408 -9.12 18.38 -12.29
C VAL A 408 -9.18 19.15 -13.59
N TYR A 409 -8.04 19.71 -14.00
CA TYR A 409 -7.88 20.33 -15.30
C TYR A 409 -6.49 20.02 -15.84
N GLY A 410 -6.35 20.04 -17.16
CA GLY A 410 -5.12 19.72 -17.84
C GLY A 410 -5.34 19.66 -19.34
N GLU A 411 -4.45 18.98 -20.05
CA GLU A 411 -4.54 18.78 -21.49
C GLU A 411 -4.66 17.29 -21.81
N MET A 412 -5.55 16.92 -22.72
CA MET A 412 -5.71 15.52 -23.16
C MET A 412 -5.54 15.36 -24.68
N PRO A 413 -5.01 14.22 -25.17
CA PRO A 413 -5.05 13.87 -26.60
C PRO A 413 -6.49 13.77 -27.11
N GLN A 414 -6.72 14.02 -28.40
CA GLN A 414 -8.06 13.93 -29.00
C GLN A 414 -8.68 12.54 -28.88
N GLU A 415 -7.85 11.49 -28.92
CA GLU A 415 -8.28 10.10 -28.77
C GLU A 415 -8.81 9.81 -27.35
N ALA A 416 -8.32 10.53 -26.34
CA ALA A 416 -8.78 10.40 -24.96
C ALA A 416 -10.15 11.06 -24.73
N LEU A 417 -10.52 12.07 -25.53
CA LEU A 417 -11.84 12.71 -25.48
C LEU A 417 -12.96 11.72 -25.85
N ALA A 418 -12.70 10.82 -26.81
CA ALA A 418 -13.66 9.78 -27.18
C ALA A 418 -13.92 8.78 -26.04
N ALA A 419 -12.89 8.45 -25.25
CA ALA A 419 -12.99 7.54 -24.10
C ALA A 419 -13.67 8.16 -22.86
N ALA A 420 -13.71 9.49 -22.77
CA ALA A 420 -14.38 10.21 -21.68
C ALA A 420 -15.93 10.24 -21.82
N THR A 421 -16.46 9.87 -22.99
CA THR A 421 -17.91 9.82 -23.28
C THR A 421 -18.37 8.37 -23.44
N GLU A 422 -19.60 8.04 -23.07
CA GLU A 422 -20.11 6.66 -23.17
C GLU A 422 -20.34 6.22 -24.62
N ARG A 423 -20.46 7.18 -25.54
CA ARG A 423 -20.86 6.95 -26.93
C ARG A 423 -19.75 7.05 -27.97
N GLY A 424 -18.48 7.21 -27.58
CA GLY A 424 -17.37 7.32 -28.54
C GLY A 424 -17.61 8.38 -29.62
N VAL A 425 -18.37 9.43 -29.28
CA VAL A 425 -18.82 10.44 -30.24
C VAL A 425 -17.60 11.24 -30.66
N ASP A 426 -17.33 11.31 -31.95
CA ASP A 426 -16.30 12.16 -32.52
C ASP A 426 -16.66 13.64 -32.33
N ARG A 427 -16.25 14.17 -31.17
CA ARG A 427 -16.40 15.56 -30.78
C ARG A 427 -15.13 16.38 -31.06
N ALA A 428 -14.18 15.83 -31.83
CA ALA A 428 -13.00 16.54 -32.31
C ALA A 428 -13.28 17.37 -33.59
N LYS A 429 -14.54 17.45 -34.04
CA LYS A 429 -14.95 18.23 -35.22
C LYS A 429 -14.53 19.70 -35.09
N GLY A 430 -13.48 20.07 -35.83
CA GLY A 430 -12.94 21.43 -35.92
C GLY A 430 -11.52 21.59 -35.37
N LEU A 431 -10.97 20.57 -34.70
CA LEU A 431 -9.61 20.57 -34.18
C LEU A 431 -8.66 19.85 -35.15
N LYS A 432 -7.40 20.29 -35.25
CA LYS A 432 -6.42 19.64 -36.15
C LYS A 432 -5.95 18.32 -35.52
N PRO A 433 -5.78 17.23 -36.30
CA PRO A 433 -5.26 15.97 -35.79
C PRO A 433 -3.93 16.16 -35.03
N GLY A 434 -3.85 15.65 -33.80
CA GLY A 434 -2.65 15.70 -32.95
C GLY A 434 -2.55 16.89 -31.99
N GLU A 435 -3.49 17.84 -32.00
CA GLU A 435 -3.56 18.91 -30.99
C GLU A 435 -4.12 18.37 -29.66
N LYS A 436 -3.52 18.77 -28.54
CA LYS A 436 -4.07 18.50 -27.21
C LYS A 436 -5.20 19.47 -26.89
N VAL A 437 -6.22 18.98 -26.22
CA VAL A 437 -7.41 19.75 -25.84
C VAL A 437 -7.36 20.04 -24.34
N PRO A 438 -7.34 21.31 -23.91
CA PRO A 438 -7.53 21.66 -22.52
C PRO A 438 -8.90 21.22 -22.03
N PHE A 439 -8.95 20.60 -20.86
CA PHE A 439 -10.17 20.11 -20.25
C PHE A 439 -10.30 20.53 -18.79
N PHE A 440 -11.54 20.52 -18.33
CA PHE A 440 -11.94 20.72 -16.95
C PHE A 440 -12.93 19.62 -16.56
N ALA A 441 -12.72 19.04 -15.37
CA ALA A 441 -13.63 18.08 -14.76
C ALA A 441 -13.78 18.43 -13.27
N CYS A 442 -15.01 18.58 -12.81
CA CYS A 442 -15.32 18.82 -11.41
C CYS A 442 -16.42 17.85 -10.97
N GLY A 443 -16.32 17.29 -9.77
CA GLY A 443 -17.36 16.41 -9.27
C GLY A 443 -17.31 16.16 -7.77
N LEU A 444 -18.47 15.80 -7.23
CA LEU A 444 -18.64 15.23 -5.89
C LEU A 444 -19.01 13.77 -6.02
N SER A 445 -18.31 12.92 -5.28
CA SER A 445 -18.59 11.49 -5.21
C SER A 445 -18.65 11.05 -3.76
N SER A 446 -19.60 10.20 -3.41
CA SER A 446 -19.74 9.70 -2.05
C SER A 446 -20.21 8.26 -2.01
N VAL A 447 -19.70 7.53 -1.03
CA VAL A 447 -20.21 6.22 -0.63
C VAL A 447 -20.32 6.19 0.88
N MET A 448 -21.43 5.67 1.38
CA MET A 448 -21.72 5.59 2.82
C MET A 448 -22.13 4.17 3.17
N HIS A 449 -21.42 3.56 4.13
CA HIS A 449 -21.66 2.20 4.61
C HIS A 449 -22.12 2.23 6.07
N PRO A 450 -23.44 2.20 6.33
CA PRO A 450 -23.95 2.05 7.69
C PRO A 450 -23.47 0.76 8.36
N ARG A 451 -23.32 0.80 9.68
CA ARG A 451 -22.93 -0.34 10.52
C ARG A 451 -24.06 -1.36 10.65
N ASN A 452 -25.31 -0.88 10.79
CA ASN A 452 -26.49 -1.73 10.95
C ASN A 452 -26.92 -2.37 9.61
N PRO A 453 -27.12 -3.70 9.52
CA PRO A 453 -27.61 -4.38 8.32
C PRO A 453 -28.94 -3.85 7.76
N MET A 454 -29.79 -3.27 8.61
CA MET A 454 -31.09 -2.73 8.20
C MET A 454 -30.97 -1.37 7.52
N ALA A 455 -29.84 -0.67 7.69
CA ALA A 455 -29.57 0.61 7.06
C ALA A 455 -28.80 0.42 5.73
N PRO A 456 -29.29 0.94 4.60
CA PRO A 456 -28.71 0.67 3.29
C PRO A 456 -27.41 1.44 3.04
N THR A 457 -26.48 0.82 2.30
CA THR A 457 -25.39 1.57 1.67
C THR A 457 -25.98 2.50 0.59
N MET A 458 -25.43 3.70 0.43
CA MET A 458 -25.80 4.61 -0.66
C MET A 458 -24.56 5.13 -1.36
N HIS A 459 -24.68 5.34 -2.68
CA HIS A 459 -23.71 6.04 -3.49
C HIS A 459 -24.37 7.21 -4.23
N PHE A 460 -23.64 8.30 -4.39
CA PHE A 460 -23.99 9.32 -5.37
C PHE A 460 -22.75 9.91 -6.03
N ASN A 461 -22.95 10.38 -7.26
CA ASN A 461 -21.95 11.13 -8.00
C ASN A 461 -22.66 12.26 -8.77
N TYR A 462 -22.11 13.48 -8.75
CA TYR A 462 -22.51 14.55 -9.65
C TYR A 462 -21.26 15.24 -10.18
N ARG A 463 -21.14 15.30 -11.51
CA ARG A 463 -19.96 15.81 -12.19
C ARG A 463 -20.31 16.68 -13.40
N TYR A 464 -19.40 17.58 -13.69
CA TYR A 464 -19.40 18.43 -14.87
C TYR A 464 -18.06 18.29 -15.57
N PHE A 465 -18.11 18.17 -16.89
CA PHE A 465 -16.94 18.15 -17.75
C PHE A 465 -17.09 19.19 -18.85
N GLU A 466 -16.01 19.88 -19.17
CA GLU A 466 -15.92 20.70 -20.36
C GLU A 466 -14.52 20.75 -20.96
N THR A 467 -14.44 21.14 -22.23
CA THR A 467 -13.20 21.45 -22.92
C THR A 467 -13.23 22.89 -23.44
N ASP A 468 -12.05 23.48 -23.60
CA ASP A 468 -11.92 24.81 -24.22
C ASP A 468 -12.28 24.76 -25.72
N GLY A 469 -12.44 23.56 -26.30
CA GLY A 469 -13.00 23.32 -27.63
C GLY A 469 -14.53 23.39 -27.71
N GLY A 470 -15.22 23.76 -26.62
CA GLY A 470 -16.66 23.97 -26.58
C GLY A 470 -17.50 22.70 -26.33
N VAL A 471 -16.85 21.57 -26.03
CA VAL A 471 -17.54 20.33 -25.66
C VAL A 471 -17.80 20.33 -24.16
N TRP A 472 -19.02 20.05 -23.74
CA TRP A 472 -19.36 19.92 -22.32
C TRP A 472 -20.48 18.90 -22.10
N TRP A 473 -20.59 18.38 -20.89
CA TRP A 473 -21.73 17.58 -20.43
C TRP A 473 -21.78 17.48 -18.90
N PHE A 474 -22.96 17.14 -18.39
CA PHE A 474 -23.18 16.73 -17.02
C PHE A 474 -23.35 15.22 -16.93
N GLY A 475 -22.92 14.66 -15.80
CA GLY A 475 -23.13 13.26 -15.47
C GLY A 475 -23.38 13.11 -13.98
N GLY A 476 -24.05 12.03 -13.59
CA GLY A 476 -24.30 11.77 -12.20
C GLY A 476 -25.38 10.74 -11.93
N GLY A 477 -25.77 10.68 -10.67
CA GLY A 477 -26.72 9.71 -10.19
C GLY A 477 -26.68 9.54 -8.69
N THR A 478 -27.69 8.88 -8.16
CA THR A 478 -27.75 8.42 -6.77
C THR A 478 -28.43 7.08 -6.77
N ASP A 479 -27.84 6.12 -6.10
CA ASP A 479 -28.32 4.76 -6.02
C ASP A 479 -28.17 4.18 -4.62
N ILE A 480 -29.03 3.21 -4.31
CA ILE A 480 -29.18 2.63 -2.97
C ILE A 480 -28.96 1.12 -2.99
N THR A 481 -28.20 0.63 -2.02
CA THR A 481 -27.79 -0.78 -1.89
C THR A 481 -28.13 -1.30 -0.49
N PRO A 482 -29.40 -1.69 -0.25
CA PRO A 482 -29.81 -2.33 1.00
C PRO A 482 -29.28 -3.77 1.13
N ALA A 483 -29.06 -4.23 2.36
CA ALA A 483 -28.90 -5.66 2.63
C ALA A 483 -30.25 -6.37 2.82
N TYR A 484 -31.26 -5.65 3.33
CA TYR A 484 -32.63 -6.13 3.51
C TYR A 484 -33.63 -5.19 2.86
N LEU A 485 -34.69 -5.77 2.27
CA LEU A 485 -35.69 -5.02 1.55
C LEU A 485 -36.71 -4.40 2.52
N PHE A 486 -36.88 -3.08 2.40
CA PHE A 486 -38.01 -2.34 2.98
C PHE A 486 -38.66 -1.53 1.86
N GLU A 487 -39.87 -1.92 1.44
CA GLU A 487 -40.51 -1.30 0.28
C GLU A 487 -40.79 0.19 0.49
N GLU A 488 -41.14 0.59 1.71
CA GLU A 488 -41.41 1.99 2.03
C GLU A 488 -40.17 2.88 1.90
N ASP A 489 -38.98 2.34 2.19
CA ASP A 489 -37.72 3.06 2.04
C ASP A 489 -37.39 3.25 0.56
N MET A 490 -37.68 2.24 -0.27
CA MET A 490 -37.48 2.33 -1.71
C MET A 490 -38.48 3.29 -2.37
N ARG A 491 -39.75 3.29 -1.93
CA ARG A 491 -40.76 4.27 -2.39
C ARG A 491 -40.34 5.70 -2.03
N HIS A 492 -39.82 5.92 -0.83
CA HIS A 492 -39.30 7.22 -0.39
C HIS A 492 -38.11 7.68 -1.26
N PHE A 493 -37.09 6.82 -1.38
CA PHE A 493 -35.88 7.12 -2.14
C PHE A 493 -36.18 7.40 -3.61
N HIS A 494 -36.87 6.47 -4.28
CA HIS A 494 -37.20 6.61 -5.70
C HIS A 494 -38.24 7.70 -5.96
N GLY A 495 -39.21 7.89 -5.07
CA GLY A 495 -40.21 8.96 -5.17
C GLY A 495 -39.60 10.35 -5.08
N THR A 496 -38.58 10.52 -4.23
CA THR A 496 -37.82 11.77 -4.11
C THR A 496 -37.16 12.15 -5.44
N TYR A 497 -36.43 11.21 -6.06
CA TYR A 497 -35.76 11.47 -7.33
C TYR A 497 -36.73 11.53 -8.51
N LYS A 498 -37.83 10.79 -8.50
CA LYS A 498 -38.90 10.90 -9.51
C LYS A 498 -39.52 12.29 -9.50
N GLY A 499 -39.87 12.83 -8.34
CA GLY A 499 -40.43 14.18 -8.24
C GLY A 499 -39.51 15.25 -8.81
N ILE A 500 -38.19 15.11 -8.60
CA ILE A 500 -37.20 16.02 -9.18
C ILE A 500 -37.15 15.83 -10.70
N CYS A 501 -36.93 14.62 -11.18
CA CYS A 501 -36.89 14.32 -12.61
C CYS A 501 -38.14 14.84 -13.33
N ASP A 502 -39.34 14.54 -12.84
CA ASP A 502 -40.62 14.95 -13.43
C ASP A 502 -40.76 16.47 -13.51
N SER A 503 -40.15 17.22 -12.58
CA SER A 503 -40.17 18.69 -12.60
C SER A 503 -39.30 19.32 -13.71
N PHE A 504 -38.34 18.56 -14.27
CA PHE A 504 -37.48 19.02 -15.37
C PHE A 504 -37.88 18.40 -16.71
N ASP A 505 -38.23 17.11 -16.70
CA ASP A 505 -38.64 16.35 -17.87
C ASP A 505 -39.25 15.00 -17.42
N PRO A 506 -40.54 14.75 -17.70
CA PRO A 506 -41.21 13.50 -17.33
C PRO A 506 -40.53 12.22 -17.86
N GLU A 507 -39.71 12.31 -18.91
CA GLU A 507 -38.96 11.16 -19.43
C GLU A 507 -37.67 10.86 -18.65
N TYR A 508 -37.20 11.78 -17.80
CA TYR A 508 -35.93 11.61 -17.08
C TYR A 508 -35.97 10.45 -16.12
N TYR A 509 -36.99 10.34 -15.26
CA TYR A 509 -37.00 9.26 -14.27
C TYR A 509 -37.08 7.87 -14.91
N PRO A 510 -38.02 7.57 -15.83
CA PRO A 510 -38.06 6.26 -16.48
C PRO A 510 -36.74 5.90 -17.18
N ARG A 511 -36.12 6.88 -17.85
CA ARG A 511 -34.85 6.68 -18.57
C ARG A 511 -33.68 6.47 -17.61
N PHE A 512 -33.52 7.33 -16.61
CA PHE A 512 -32.37 7.30 -15.70
C PHE A 512 -32.46 6.17 -14.67
N LYS A 513 -33.67 5.77 -14.28
CA LYS A 513 -33.91 4.58 -13.45
C LYS A 513 -33.52 3.31 -14.20
N LYS A 514 -34.02 3.17 -15.43
CA LYS A 514 -33.65 2.03 -16.29
C LYS A 514 -32.13 1.97 -16.51
N TRP A 515 -31.50 3.12 -16.76
CA TRP A 515 -30.06 3.18 -16.93
C TRP A 515 -29.31 2.80 -15.64
N ALA A 516 -29.80 3.18 -14.46
CA ALA A 516 -29.21 2.74 -13.19
C ALA A 516 -29.29 1.22 -13.03
N ASP A 517 -30.44 0.61 -13.32
CA ASP A 517 -30.64 -0.84 -13.25
C ASP A 517 -29.65 -1.58 -14.18
N GLU A 518 -29.41 -1.07 -15.38
CA GLU A 518 -28.49 -1.65 -16.35
C GLU A 518 -27.01 -1.41 -15.98
N TYR A 519 -26.67 -0.18 -15.56
CA TYR A 519 -25.29 0.22 -15.27
C TYR A 519 -24.71 -0.53 -14.07
N PHE A 520 -25.48 -0.67 -12.98
CA PHE A 520 -25.03 -1.29 -11.74
C PHE A 520 -25.16 -2.82 -11.74
N THR A 521 -25.15 -3.46 -12.91
CA THR A 521 -25.25 -4.92 -13.04
C THR A 521 -23.89 -5.61 -12.83
N ILE A 522 -23.85 -6.58 -11.91
CA ILE A 522 -22.71 -7.49 -11.70
C ILE A 522 -22.86 -8.67 -12.65
N LYS A 523 -22.32 -8.54 -13.86
CA LYS A 523 -22.57 -9.48 -14.97
C LYS A 523 -22.27 -10.94 -14.64
N HIS A 524 -21.19 -11.20 -13.90
CA HIS A 524 -20.81 -12.56 -13.53
C HIS A 524 -21.66 -13.17 -12.40
N ARG A 525 -22.51 -12.38 -11.73
CA ARG A 525 -23.50 -12.83 -10.74
C ARG A 525 -24.93 -12.85 -11.29
N GLY A 526 -25.18 -12.15 -12.40
CA GLY A 526 -26.52 -12.01 -12.97
C GLY A 526 -27.48 -11.23 -12.07
N GLU A 527 -26.95 -10.28 -11.29
CA GLU A 527 -27.72 -9.46 -10.34
C GLU A 527 -27.22 -8.01 -10.34
N THR A 528 -28.07 -7.06 -9.97
CA THR A 528 -27.66 -5.67 -9.71
C THR A 528 -26.95 -5.54 -8.37
N ARG A 529 -26.05 -4.55 -8.27
CA ARG A 529 -25.34 -4.19 -7.03
C ARG A 529 -26.32 -3.81 -5.92
N GLY A 530 -27.31 -3.01 -6.28
CA GLY A 530 -28.32 -2.43 -5.40
C GLY A 530 -29.69 -2.37 -6.08
N LEU A 531 -30.61 -1.58 -5.52
CA LEU A 531 -31.99 -1.42 -6.00
C LEU A 531 -32.17 -0.16 -6.87
N GLY A 532 -31.09 0.24 -7.54
CA GLY A 532 -31.06 1.34 -8.51
C GLY A 532 -31.26 2.70 -7.86
N GLY A 533 -31.84 3.61 -8.64
CA GLY A 533 -32.02 5.02 -8.31
C GLY A 533 -32.09 5.80 -9.61
N ILE A 534 -31.26 6.84 -9.77
CA ILE A 534 -31.07 7.50 -11.07
C ILE A 534 -29.61 7.42 -11.49
N PHE A 535 -29.36 7.18 -12.78
CA PHE A 535 -28.05 7.28 -13.39
C PHE A 535 -28.15 7.98 -14.75
N PHE A 536 -27.26 8.93 -14.99
CA PHE A 536 -27.16 9.64 -16.25
C PHE A 536 -25.72 10.02 -16.56
N ASP A 537 -25.39 9.98 -17.84
CA ASP A 537 -24.13 10.47 -18.39
C ASP A 537 -24.42 11.27 -19.65
N ASP A 538 -23.42 11.98 -20.17
CA ASP A 538 -23.50 12.71 -21.43
C ASP A 538 -24.71 13.68 -21.53
N GLN A 539 -25.16 14.28 -20.42
CA GLN A 539 -26.28 15.23 -20.42
C GLN A 539 -25.85 16.59 -20.98
N ASN A 540 -26.16 16.81 -22.26
CA ASN A 540 -25.87 18.06 -22.97
C ASN A 540 -26.90 18.40 -24.07
N ALA A 541 -28.06 17.75 -24.06
CA ALA A 541 -29.09 17.90 -25.10
C ALA A 541 -29.97 19.16 -24.95
N LYS A 542 -29.86 19.86 -23.82
CA LYS A 542 -30.56 21.10 -23.48
C LYS A 542 -29.52 22.13 -23.08
N ASP A 543 -29.94 23.37 -22.78
CA ASP A 543 -29.05 24.42 -22.31
C ASP A 543 -28.24 23.99 -21.06
N PRO A 544 -26.95 24.39 -20.92
CA PRO A 544 -26.14 24.08 -19.74
C PRO A 544 -26.80 24.48 -18.41
N GLU A 545 -27.55 25.58 -18.39
CA GLU A 545 -28.23 26.07 -17.17
C GLU A 545 -29.30 25.09 -16.70
N HIS A 546 -30.05 24.49 -17.63
CA HIS A 546 -31.04 23.47 -17.33
C HIS A 546 -30.40 22.26 -16.64
N HIS A 547 -29.27 21.78 -17.19
CA HIS A 547 -28.55 20.63 -16.62
C HIS A 547 -27.84 20.94 -15.31
N PHE A 548 -27.34 22.16 -15.16
CA PHE A 548 -26.79 22.66 -13.89
C PHE A 548 -27.85 22.67 -12.79
N GLU A 549 -29.01 23.28 -13.02
CA GLU A 549 -30.09 23.33 -12.02
C GLU A 549 -30.67 21.93 -11.75
N PHE A 550 -30.72 21.05 -12.76
CA PHE A 550 -31.08 19.64 -12.54
C PHE A 550 -30.09 18.94 -11.61
N ALA A 551 -28.78 19.01 -11.90
CA ALA A 551 -27.74 18.42 -11.06
C ALA A 551 -27.75 18.99 -9.63
N LYS A 552 -27.99 20.30 -9.48
CA LYS A 552 -28.13 20.98 -8.19
C LYS A 552 -29.31 20.46 -7.38
N LYS A 553 -30.48 20.29 -8.01
CA LYS A 553 -31.68 19.74 -7.37
C LYS A 553 -31.47 18.29 -6.95
N CYS A 554 -30.85 17.48 -7.81
CA CYS A 554 -30.51 16.10 -7.48
C CYS A 554 -29.51 16.02 -6.30
N LEU A 555 -28.46 16.86 -6.28
CA LEU A 555 -27.50 16.92 -5.17
C LEU A 555 -28.15 17.36 -3.85
N SER A 556 -29.01 18.37 -3.90
CA SER A 556 -29.74 18.87 -2.71
C SER A 556 -30.72 17.83 -2.14
N ALA A 557 -31.06 16.80 -2.92
CA ALA A 557 -31.97 15.74 -2.52
C ALA A 557 -31.29 14.57 -1.80
N VAL A 558 -29.96 14.52 -1.77
CA VAL A 558 -29.21 13.41 -1.15
C VAL A 558 -29.60 13.23 0.32
N VAL A 559 -29.56 14.32 1.11
CA VAL A 559 -29.92 14.28 2.54
C VAL A 559 -31.38 13.85 2.75
N PRO A 560 -32.40 14.52 2.16
CA PRO A 560 -33.79 14.13 2.38
C PRO A 560 -34.15 12.75 1.81
N ALA A 561 -33.45 12.26 0.78
CA ALA A 561 -33.67 10.92 0.25
C ALA A 561 -33.09 9.82 1.14
N TYR A 562 -32.00 10.09 1.87
CA TYR A 562 -31.22 9.06 2.57
C TYR A 562 -31.29 9.11 4.09
N VAL A 563 -31.15 10.28 4.70
CA VAL A 563 -31.09 10.43 6.16
C VAL A 563 -32.33 9.87 6.86
N PRO A 564 -33.58 10.13 6.41
CA PRO A 564 -34.76 9.55 7.04
C PRO A 564 -34.80 8.02 7.00
N ILE A 565 -34.21 7.41 5.97
CA ILE A 565 -34.09 5.95 5.88
C ILE A 565 -33.10 5.46 6.94
N VAL A 566 -31.91 6.06 7.02
CA VAL A 566 -30.90 5.61 7.99
C VAL A 566 -31.36 5.85 9.43
N GLU A 567 -31.95 7.01 9.74
CA GLU A 567 -32.53 7.32 11.05
C GLU A 567 -33.53 6.26 11.52
N LYS A 568 -34.39 5.79 10.61
CA LYS A 568 -35.38 4.76 10.92
C LYS A 568 -34.76 3.39 11.18
N ARG A 569 -33.57 3.11 10.63
CA ARG A 569 -32.98 1.77 10.57
C ARG A 569 -31.74 1.57 11.42
N CYS A 570 -31.02 2.63 11.77
CA CYS A 570 -29.69 2.54 12.40
C CYS A 570 -29.69 1.85 13.77
N ASP A 571 -30.80 1.95 14.51
CA ASP A 571 -30.96 1.37 15.85
C ASP A 571 -31.84 0.09 15.85
N SER A 572 -32.13 -0.49 14.67
CA SER A 572 -32.89 -1.75 14.60
C SER A 572 -32.08 -2.93 15.15
N ASP A 573 -32.74 -3.82 15.89
CA ASP A 573 -32.12 -5.08 16.30
C ASP A 573 -31.73 -5.93 15.09
N PHE A 574 -30.58 -6.60 15.16
CA PHE A 574 -30.13 -7.55 14.15
C PHE A 574 -29.39 -8.72 14.79
N THR A 575 -29.43 -9.86 14.11
CA THR A 575 -28.74 -11.09 14.47
C THR A 575 -27.37 -11.17 13.81
N GLN A 576 -26.50 -12.05 14.32
CA GLN A 576 -25.21 -12.29 13.71
C GLN A 576 -25.33 -12.75 12.24
N LYS A 577 -26.35 -13.57 11.91
CA LYS A 577 -26.62 -14.01 10.54
C LYS A 577 -26.94 -12.83 9.61
N GLU A 578 -27.74 -11.88 10.09
CA GLU A 578 -28.08 -10.68 9.31
C GLU A 578 -26.86 -9.79 9.07
N LYS A 579 -25.94 -9.74 10.05
CA LYS A 579 -24.64 -9.07 9.87
C LYS A 579 -23.76 -9.79 8.85
N GLU A 580 -23.67 -11.11 8.89
CA GLU A 580 -22.93 -11.90 7.90
C GLU A 580 -23.49 -11.72 6.49
N TRP A 581 -24.81 -11.67 6.34
CA TRP A 581 -25.47 -11.34 5.08
C TRP A 581 -25.08 -9.94 4.58
N GLN A 582 -25.09 -8.93 5.44
CA GLN A 582 -24.62 -7.58 5.09
C GLN A 582 -23.18 -7.62 4.55
N LEU A 583 -22.28 -8.36 5.20
CA LEU A 583 -20.89 -8.49 4.75
C LEU A 583 -20.77 -9.19 3.39
N MET A 584 -21.62 -10.18 3.09
CA MET A 584 -21.69 -10.79 1.77
C MET A 584 -22.23 -9.84 0.70
N ARG A 585 -23.25 -9.03 1.03
CA ARG A 585 -23.74 -7.97 0.13
C ARG A 585 -22.69 -6.89 -0.12
N ARG A 586 -21.89 -6.54 0.89
CA ARG A 586 -20.71 -5.67 0.74
C ARG A 586 -19.63 -6.29 -0.15
N GLY A 587 -19.47 -7.62 -0.12
CA GLY A 587 -18.63 -8.34 -1.08
C GLY A 587 -19.07 -8.12 -2.54
N ARG A 588 -20.38 -8.10 -2.80
CA ARG A 588 -20.93 -7.74 -4.14
C ARG A 588 -20.65 -6.28 -4.51
N TYR A 589 -20.69 -5.37 -3.54
CA TYR A 589 -20.33 -3.97 -3.75
C TYR A 589 -18.87 -3.83 -4.20
N VAL A 590 -17.95 -4.54 -3.54
CA VAL A 590 -16.52 -4.61 -3.91
C VAL A 590 -16.34 -5.22 -5.30
N GLU A 591 -17.01 -6.34 -5.60
CA GLU A 591 -16.99 -6.98 -6.93
C GLU A 591 -17.37 -6.00 -8.04
N PHE A 592 -18.43 -5.21 -7.84
CA PHE A 592 -18.83 -4.19 -8.82
C PHE A 592 -17.76 -3.12 -8.99
N ASN A 593 -17.30 -2.51 -7.90
CA ASN A 593 -16.38 -1.38 -7.95
C ASN A 593 -15.02 -1.75 -8.59
N LEU A 594 -14.49 -2.95 -8.29
CA LEU A 594 -13.19 -3.36 -8.79
C LEU A 594 -13.22 -3.92 -10.23
N VAL A 595 -14.36 -4.44 -10.69
CA VAL A 595 -14.46 -5.11 -11.99
C VAL A 595 -15.18 -4.27 -13.05
N TYR A 596 -16.25 -3.55 -12.67
CA TYR A 596 -17.17 -2.93 -13.63
C TYR A 596 -17.27 -1.41 -13.52
N ASP A 597 -17.05 -0.83 -12.33
CA ASP A 597 -17.16 0.62 -12.17
C ASP A 597 -16.11 1.36 -13.02
N ARG A 598 -16.58 2.10 -14.02
CA ARG A 598 -15.72 2.83 -14.95
C ARG A 598 -14.88 3.87 -14.20
N GLY A 599 -15.47 4.56 -13.21
CA GLY A 599 -14.80 5.59 -12.44
C GLY A 599 -13.60 5.05 -11.67
N THR A 600 -13.81 3.95 -10.92
CA THR A 600 -12.76 3.26 -10.16
C THR A 600 -11.68 2.68 -11.09
N VAL A 601 -12.07 1.89 -12.11
CA VAL A 601 -11.11 1.26 -13.02
C VAL A 601 -10.28 2.29 -13.79
N PHE A 602 -10.91 3.38 -14.26
CA PHE A 602 -10.20 4.46 -14.93
C PHE A 602 -9.25 5.20 -13.99
N GLY A 603 -9.71 5.55 -12.78
CA GLY A 603 -8.89 6.22 -11.77
C GLY A 603 -7.64 5.42 -11.40
N LEU A 604 -7.79 4.11 -11.20
CA LEU A 604 -6.68 3.20 -10.90
C LEU A 604 -5.70 3.08 -12.09
N LYS A 605 -6.19 3.08 -13.33
CA LYS A 605 -5.34 2.99 -14.55
C LYS A 605 -4.62 4.29 -14.91
N THR A 606 -5.13 5.44 -14.47
CA THR A 606 -4.65 6.77 -14.91
C THR A 606 -3.85 7.53 -13.85
N GLY A 607 -3.48 6.87 -12.75
CA GLY A 607 -2.72 7.52 -11.65
C GLY A 607 -3.56 8.55 -10.90
N GLY A 608 -4.85 8.29 -10.72
CA GLY A 608 -5.69 9.06 -9.80
C GLY A 608 -5.30 8.78 -8.34
N ARG A 609 -5.78 9.60 -7.41
CA ARG A 609 -5.46 9.44 -5.99
C ARG A 609 -6.10 8.17 -5.43
N ILE A 610 -5.29 7.13 -5.23
CA ILE A 610 -5.76 5.77 -4.92
C ILE A 610 -6.63 5.74 -3.66
N GLU A 611 -6.19 6.38 -2.57
CA GLU A 611 -6.95 6.45 -1.32
C GLU A 611 -8.32 7.13 -1.48
N SER A 612 -8.42 8.13 -2.36
CA SER A 612 -9.68 8.80 -2.66
C SER A 612 -10.61 7.94 -3.52
N ILE A 613 -10.05 7.12 -4.42
CA ILE A 613 -10.80 6.21 -5.29
C ILE A 613 -11.33 5.01 -4.48
N LEU A 614 -10.47 4.39 -3.67
CA LEU A 614 -10.79 3.21 -2.86
C LEU A 614 -11.52 3.55 -1.56
N MET A 615 -11.76 4.84 -1.27
CA MET A 615 -12.69 5.28 -0.24
C MET A 615 -14.07 4.61 -0.39
N SER A 616 -14.47 4.33 -1.64
CA SER A 616 -15.73 3.65 -1.97
C SER A 616 -15.86 2.21 -1.47
N LEU A 617 -14.77 1.57 -1.05
CA LEU A 617 -14.82 0.21 -0.52
C LEU A 617 -15.26 0.21 0.95
N PRO A 618 -16.09 -0.75 1.40
CA PRO A 618 -16.42 -0.91 2.81
C PRO A 618 -15.18 -1.29 3.64
N GLU A 619 -15.23 -1.06 4.95
CA GLU A 619 -14.14 -1.49 5.85
C GLU A 619 -14.05 -3.02 5.91
N THR A 620 -15.21 -3.70 5.98
CA THR A 620 -15.29 -5.15 6.01
C THR A 620 -16.26 -5.70 4.96
N ALA A 621 -15.87 -6.80 4.33
CA ALA A 621 -16.67 -7.58 3.37
C ALA A 621 -16.37 -9.08 3.53
N ARG A 622 -17.28 -9.93 3.07
CA ARG A 622 -17.17 -11.39 3.19
C ARG A 622 -17.50 -12.07 1.87
N TRP A 623 -16.79 -13.16 1.58
CA TRP A 623 -17.07 -14.06 0.48
C TRP A 623 -17.19 -15.49 1.00
N GLU A 624 -18.29 -16.15 0.65
CA GLU A 624 -18.51 -17.55 0.98
C GLU A 624 -18.68 -18.35 -0.30
N TYR A 625 -18.10 -19.56 -0.29
CA TYR A 625 -18.21 -20.48 -1.40
C TYR A 625 -19.63 -21.05 -1.47
N ASP A 626 -20.28 -20.89 -2.62
CA ASP A 626 -21.60 -21.46 -2.94
C ASP A 626 -22.71 -21.18 -1.91
N HIS A 627 -22.67 -20.01 -1.26
CA HIS A 627 -23.73 -19.59 -0.35
C HIS A 627 -25.02 -19.32 -1.12
N ASN A 628 -26.09 -20.02 -0.73
CA ASN A 628 -27.45 -19.81 -1.22
C ASN A 628 -28.37 -19.53 -0.02
N PRO A 629 -29.11 -18.40 0.00
CA PRO A 629 -30.04 -18.11 1.09
C PRO A 629 -31.19 -19.12 1.14
N GLU A 630 -31.74 -19.35 2.33
CA GLU A 630 -32.89 -20.25 2.52
C GLU A 630 -34.09 -19.76 1.69
N PRO A 631 -34.77 -20.62 0.91
CA PRO A 631 -35.93 -20.20 0.14
C PRO A 631 -37.04 -19.57 1.00
N GLY A 632 -37.51 -18.38 0.62
CA GLY A 632 -38.52 -17.64 1.38
C GLY A 632 -37.98 -16.82 2.56
N SER A 633 -36.67 -16.83 2.80
CA SER A 633 -36.01 -15.90 3.73
C SER A 633 -36.01 -14.46 3.19
N LYS A 634 -35.70 -13.48 4.04
CA LYS A 634 -35.57 -12.08 3.62
C LYS A 634 -34.37 -11.88 2.66
N GLU A 635 -33.33 -12.70 2.83
CA GLU A 635 -32.15 -12.75 1.98
C GLU A 635 -32.49 -13.27 0.58
N ASP A 636 -33.34 -14.30 0.47
CA ASP A 636 -33.88 -14.78 -0.80
C ASP A 636 -34.80 -13.75 -1.45
N GLU A 637 -35.65 -13.08 -0.67
CA GLU A 637 -36.54 -12.01 -1.16
C GLU A 637 -35.76 -10.89 -1.87
N ILE A 638 -34.78 -10.28 -1.19
CA ILE A 638 -34.02 -9.18 -1.78
C ILE A 638 -33.17 -9.65 -2.96
N LEU A 639 -32.64 -10.88 -2.92
CA LEU A 639 -31.85 -11.44 -4.01
C LEU A 639 -32.66 -11.58 -5.31
N ARG A 640 -33.95 -11.92 -5.22
CA ARG A 640 -34.85 -11.95 -6.39
C ARG A 640 -35.01 -10.56 -7.00
N VAL A 641 -35.09 -9.52 -6.18
CA VAL A 641 -35.21 -8.13 -6.67
C VAL A 641 -33.90 -7.65 -7.31
N PHE A 642 -32.73 -8.08 -6.82
CA PHE A 642 -31.46 -7.80 -7.51
C PHE A 642 -31.34 -8.50 -8.87
N LYS A 643 -31.91 -9.69 -9.03
CA LYS A 643 -31.92 -10.42 -10.31
C LYS A 643 -32.96 -9.87 -11.30
N THR A 644 -34.06 -9.38 -10.76
CA THR A 644 -35.18 -8.85 -11.55
C THR A 644 -35.58 -7.48 -10.99
N PRO A 645 -34.93 -6.40 -11.46
CA PRO A 645 -35.26 -5.03 -11.04
C PRO A 645 -36.76 -4.76 -11.23
N LYS A 646 -37.36 -4.07 -10.25
CA LYS A 646 -38.79 -3.71 -10.26
C LYS A 646 -38.98 -2.21 -10.25
N ASP A 647 -40.20 -1.77 -10.51
CA ASP A 647 -40.58 -0.36 -10.38
C ASP A 647 -41.07 -0.08 -8.96
N TRP A 648 -40.67 1.07 -8.42
CA TRP A 648 -40.90 1.44 -7.02
C TRP A 648 -41.98 2.51 -6.84
N VAL A 649 -42.20 3.37 -7.84
CA VAL A 649 -43.07 4.56 -7.80
C VAL A 649 -43.71 4.86 -9.15
#